data_AF-A0A7J4QAX0-F1
#
_entry.id   AF-A0A7J4QAX0-F1
#
_cell.length_a   1.000
_cell.length_b   1.000
_cell.length_c   1.000
_cell.angle_alpha   90.00
_cell.angle_beta   90.00
_cell.angle_gamma   90.00
#
_symmetry.space_group_name_H-M   'P 1'
#
loop_
_entity.id
_entity.type
_entity.pdbx_description
1 polymer ?
#
loop_
_entity_poly.entity_id
_entity_poly.type
_entity_poly.pdbx_seq_one_letter_code
_entity_poly.pdbx_strand_id
1 'polypeptide(L)'
;MILGKVIGKTSTKQFAFKIEGSAHIFEYVQIMHSSGNFVLAQIEEIEKDSERSVAFCSVIGYRDDEGKLQVLKSPLDPGVEVLCAEDDFIQDILGLEKKKNSAYIGILDGREHLKVYLDMNKVLSKHAVILAKSGSGKSYVSAVLLEELLLKKIPLVVIDPHGEYPSLKYPNPKDKENMLRFGVEPQGFLKQIQEFSPDVHINPDAKPLKLSNRNLTSVELIHLLPTKVSASQLGLIYAALKNLGGRVDFNEMLIELEATEDNPSKWTLINIFEYVKKLNLFSESPTLMGELVHPGKMSIVNLRGVAQDIQEIIVYKLVNDLFQERKKNTIPPFFLVIEECHNFCLTEDTKILTSNGEKNISKISPNDLIATFNFTSSALEYNSPTKIFKKREAEVYVITTTFGNKIKTTKDHPFFTKKGFVSAACLEECSIPLESIYKMSNELVTARLIGHLLGDGWITQNGVRSGTVGFSGRKEDLMKIKQDLFYLGFSSSNVHKIESISFINSIDSGMLEVSGTGYSMTSSTNCFHYFTKKYYLPIGRRVLQKFLIPLFIMKGSLEIKSEFLAALMGSDGVKIRIKNKNPEVIRLSFSKIEQLNDNAKEYAQQIIQLFNDLKIDIKYNIKPGNIRKTDGLKTQKFVFDISNKNYTFYRFVSKIGFRYHNEKELLAKKALYYYKY
;
A
#
# COMPACT_ATOMS: atom_id res chain seq x y z
N MET A 1 -42.86 4.66 -14.97
CA MET A 1 -43.69 3.49 -14.59
C MET A 1 -43.40 3.15 -13.13
N ILE A 2 -44.42 2.90 -12.29
CA ILE A 2 -44.23 2.48 -10.89
C ILE A 2 -43.87 0.99 -10.87
N LEU A 3 -42.79 0.66 -10.17
CA LEU A 3 -42.30 -0.72 -10.01
C LEU A 3 -42.70 -1.33 -8.66
N GLY A 4 -42.96 -0.49 -7.65
CA GLY A 4 -43.36 -0.94 -6.32
C GLY A 4 -43.11 0.11 -5.23
N LYS A 5 -43.01 -0.34 -3.97
CA LYS A 5 -42.84 0.54 -2.79
C LYS A 5 -41.74 0.07 -1.87
N VAL A 6 -40.98 1.04 -1.33
CA VAL A 6 -39.89 0.79 -0.37
C VAL A 6 -40.43 0.07 0.87
N ILE A 7 -39.74 -0.97 1.33
CA ILE A 7 -40.13 -1.75 2.51
C ILE A 7 -38.95 -1.96 3.47
N GLY A 8 -39.29 -2.26 4.72
CA GLY A 8 -38.33 -2.69 5.72
C GLY A 8 -37.34 -1.60 6.13
N LYS A 9 -36.15 -2.04 6.55
CA LYS A 9 -35.09 -1.15 7.03
C LYS A 9 -34.31 -0.59 5.84
N THR A 10 -34.25 0.73 5.75
CA THR A 10 -33.48 1.44 4.73
C THR A 10 -32.19 2.01 5.33
N SER A 11 -31.23 2.29 4.46
CA SER A 11 -29.99 3.02 4.79
C SER A 11 -29.72 4.08 3.73
N THR A 12 -28.66 4.87 3.89
CA THR A 12 -28.21 5.82 2.87
C THR A 12 -27.58 5.17 1.64
N LYS A 13 -27.31 3.86 1.68
CA LYS A 13 -26.62 3.13 0.60
C LYS A 13 -27.48 2.04 -0.03
N GLN A 14 -28.43 1.49 0.71
CA GLN A 14 -29.19 0.32 0.31
C GLN A 14 -30.61 0.40 0.85
N PHE A 15 -31.55 -0.12 0.08
CA PHE A 15 -32.94 -0.31 0.47
C PHE A 15 -33.54 -1.52 -0.27
N ALA A 16 -34.70 -1.96 0.18
CA ALA A 16 -35.48 -2.98 -0.52
C ALA A 16 -36.85 -2.42 -0.87
N PHE A 17 -37.45 -2.91 -1.96
CA PHE A 17 -38.83 -2.58 -2.31
C PHE A 17 -39.62 -3.83 -2.71
N LYS A 18 -40.91 -3.83 -2.36
CA LYS A 18 -41.84 -4.86 -2.80
C LYS A 18 -42.19 -4.59 -4.25
N ILE A 19 -41.94 -5.55 -5.14
CA ILE A 19 -42.22 -5.44 -6.57
C ILE A 19 -43.72 -5.61 -6.79
N GLU A 20 -44.34 -4.64 -7.45
CA GLU A 20 -45.74 -4.63 -7.86
C GLU A 20 -45.89 -4.60 -9.39
N GLY A 21 -44.83 -4.19 -10.11
CA GLY A 21 -44.73 -4.22 -11.58
C GLY A 21 -43.77 -5.29 -12.10
N SER A 22 -43.19 -5.04 -13.28
CA SER A 22 -42.10 -5.86 -13.85
C SER A 22 -40.77 -5.19 -13.55
N ALA A 23 -39.82 -5.92 -12.96
CA ALA A 23 -38.49 -5.42 -12.61
C ALA A 23 -37.43 -6.47 -12.89
N HIS A 24 -36.25 -6.04 -13.34
CA HIS A 24 -35.13 -6.91 -13.67
C HIS A 24 -33.87 -6.56 -12.87
N ILE A 25 -32.98 -7.54 -12.68
CA ILE A 25 -31.67 -7.31 -12.06
C ILE A 25 -30.88 -6.32 -12.94
N PHE A 26 -30.10 -5.44 -12.31
CA PHE A 26 -29.34 -4.35 -12.91
C PHE A 26 -30.17 -3.21 -13.52
N GLU A 27 -31.49 -3.26 -13.43
CA GLU A 27 -32.34 -2.15 -13.85
C GLU A 27 -32.14 -0.93 -12.94
N TYR A 28 -32.09 0.24 -13.57
CA TYR A 28 -32.01 1.53 -12.86
C TYR A 28 -33.39 2.02 -12.46
N VAL A 29 -33.50 2.48 -11.22
CA VAL A 29 -34.73 2.98 -10.61
C VAL A 29 -34.54 4.36 -10.03
N GLN A 30 -35.61 5.14 -9.98
CA GLN A 30 -35.62 6.48 -9.41
C GLN A 30 -36.64 6.57 -8.26
N ILE A 31 -36.26 7.26 -7.19
CA ILE A 31 -37.03 7.36 -5.96
C ILE A 31 -37.01 8.80 -5.46
N MET A 32 -38.17 9.34 -5.05
CA MET A 32 -38.25 10.66 -4.42
C MET A 32 -37.72 10.59 -2.98
N HIS A 33 -36.67 11.34 -2.67
CA HIS A 33 -36.18 11.47 -1.29
C HIS A 33 -36.88 12.63 -0.58
N SER A 34 -37.00 12.57 0.75
CA SER A 34 -37.65 13.59 1.58
C SER A 34 -37.00 14.99 1.50
N SER A 35 -35.78 15.08 0.98
CA SER A 35 -35.14 16.37 0.65
C SER A 35 -35.69 17.02 -0.63
N GLY A 36 -36.61 16.38 -1.35
CA GLY A 36 -37.20 16.88 -2.59
C GLY A 36 -36.45 16.51 -3.87
N ASN A 37 -35.37 15.72 -3.78
CA ASN A 37 -34.58 15.30 -4.94
C ASN A 37 -34.94 13.86 -5.36
N PHE A 38 -35.00 13.61 -6.66
CA PHE A 38 -35.00 12.25 -7.18
C PHE A 38 -33.60 11.63 -7.05
N VAL A 39 -33.57 10.38 -6.61
CA VAL A 39 -32.35 9.62 -6.36
C VAL A 39 -32.30 8.44 -7.30
N LEU A 40 -31.17 8.24 -7.96
CA LEU A 40 -30.90 7.06 -8.77
C LEU A 40 -30.40 5.91 -7.90
N ALA A 41 -30.93 4.73 -8.13
CA ALA A 41 -30.46 3.46 -7.57
C ALA A 41 -30.49 2.36 -8.63
N GLN A 42 -29.83 1.24 -8.35
CA GLN A 42 -29.81 0.07 -9.22
C GLN A 42 -30.25 -1.17 -8.45
N ILE A 43 -31.06 -2.02 -9.08
CA ILE A 43 -31.46 -3.32 -8.54
C ILE A 43 -30.24 -4.27 -8.60
N GLU A 44 -29.78 -4.74 -7.44
CA GLU A 44 -28.66 -5.68 -7.34
C GLU A 44 -29.13 -7.14 -7.32
N GLU A 45 -30.27 -7.41 -6.68
CA GLU A 45 -30.78 -8.77 -6.48
C GLU A 45 -32.32 -8.74 -6.41
N ILE A 46 -32.97 -9.83 -6.85
CA ILE A 46 -34.42 -10.02 -6.71
C ILE A 46 -34.67 -11.36 -6.04
N GLU A 47 -35.27 -11.31 -4.85
CA GLU A 47 -35.73 -12.51 -4.14
C GLU A 47 -37.23 -12.71 -4.33
N LYS A 48 -37.64 -13.96 -4.52
CA LYS A 48 -39.04 -14.34 -4.68
C LYS A 48 -39.37 -15.52 -3.79
N ASP A 49 -40.40 -15.35 -2.97
CA ASP A 49 -41.02 -16.42 -2.19
C ASP A 49 -42.44 -16.71 -2.70
N SER A 50 -43.19 -17.57 -2.00
CA SER A 50 -44.55 -17.95 -2.37
C SER A 50 -45.57 -16.80 -2.31
N GLU A 51 -45.27 -15.72 -1.59
CA GLU A 51 -46.21 -14.63 -1.30
C GLU A 51 -45.81 -13.29 -1.92
N ARG A 52 -44.53 -13.05 -2.17
CA ARG A 52 -44.01 -11.76 -2.64
C ARG A 52 -42.72 -11.85 -3.45
N SER A 53 -42.46 -10.79 -4.20
CA SER A 53 -41.16 -10.54 -4.84
C SER A 53 -40.58 -9.23 -4.29
N VAL A 54 -39.31 -9.27 -3.90
CA VAL A 54 -38.60 -8.16 -3.26
C VAL A 54 -37.31 -7.90 -4.04
N ALA A 55 -37.11 -6.65 -4.45
CA ALA A 55 -35.87 -6.20 -5.06
C ALA A 55 -34.99 -5.50 -4.02
N PHE A 56 -33.71 -5.85 -3.99
CA PHE A 56 -32.68 -5.20 -3.19
C PHE A 56 -31.89 -4.24 -4.07
N CYS A 57 -31.78 -2.99 -3.63
CA CYS A 57 -31.24 -1.91 -4.44
C CYS A 57 -30.06 -1.23 -3.75
N SER A 58 -29.10 -0.81 -4.57
CA SER A 58 -27.96 0.02 -4.17
C SER A 58 -28.14 1.45 -4.66
N VAL A 59 -28.01 2.39 -3.74
CA VAL A 59 -28.20 3.82 -3.99
C VAL A 59 -26.93 4.38 -4.63
N ILE A 60 -27.10 5.01 -5.79
CA ILE A 60 -26.02 5.68 -6.51
C ILE A 60 -25.92 7.13 -6.02
N GLY A 61 -27.06 7.84 -5.99
CA GLY A 61 -27.14 9.22 -5.50
C GLY A 61 -28.00 10.12 -6.37
N TYR A 62 -27.80 11.43 -6.22
CA TYR A 62 -28.48 12.48 -6.97
C TYR A 62 -27.49 13.60 -7.32
N ARG A 63 -27.80 14.47 -8.28
CA ARG A 63 -27.00 15.68 -8.52
C ARG A 63 -27.58 16.88 -7.77
N ASP A 64 -26.71 17.66 -7.15
CA ASP A 64 -27.10 18.97 -6.59
C ASP A 64 -27.20 20.05 -7.67
N ASP A 65 -27.61 21.26 -7.28
CA ASP A 65 -27.76 22.41 -8.19
C ASP A 65 -26.45 22.81 -8.88
N GLU A 66 -25.29 22.40 -8.34
CA GLU A 66 -23.96 22.59 -8.94
C GLU A 66 -23.58 21.45 -9.91
N GLY A 67 -24.46 20.46 -10.10
CA GLY A 67 -24.24 19.30 -10.96
C GLY A 67 -23.28 18.27 -10.37
N LYS A 68 -22.97 18.30 -9.07
CA LYS A 68 -22.10 17.30 -8.42
C LYS A 68 -22.93 16.12 -7.92
N LEU A 69 -22.41 14.91 -8.15
CA LEU A 69 -23.02 13.69 -7.62
C LEU A 69 -22.87 13.68 -6.09
N GLN A 70 -23.99 13.69 -5.40
CA GLN A 70 -24.10 13.65 -3.95
C GLN A 70 -24.63 12.29 -3.49
N VAL A 71 -24.15 11.87 -2.32
CA VAL A 71 -24.68 10.69 -1.62
C VAL A 71 -25.81 11.11 -0.67
N LEU A 72 -26.74 10.19 -0.41
CA LEU A 72 -27.77 10.39 0.59
C LEU A 72 -27.17 10.60 1.99
N LYS A 73 -27.66 11.62 2.69
CA LYS A 73 -27.31 11.90 4.11
C LYS A 73 -28.32 11.32 5.09
N SER A 74 -29.54 11.03 4.61
CA SER A 74 -30.60 10.34 5.34
C SER A 74 -31.14 9.18 4.49
N PRO A 75 -31.63 8.09 5.11
CA PRO A 75 -32.25 6.99 4.38
C PRO A 75 -33.54 7.39 3.64
N LEU A 76 -33.95 6.58 2.68
CA LEU A 76 -35.27 6.68 2.04
C LEU A 76 -36.38 6.26 3.02
N ASP A 77 -37.54 6.91 2.96
CA ASP A 77 -38.68 6.59 3.82
C ASP A 77 -39.38 5.30 3.34
N PRO A 78 -39.76 4.39 4.25
CA PRO A 78 -40.60 3.25 3.91
C PRO A 78 -41.95 3.68 3.31
N GLY A 79 -42.43 2.94 2.32
CA GLY A 79 -43.69 3.20 1.63
C GLY A 79 -43.59 4.15 0.43
N VAL A 80 -42.46 4.81 0.22
CA VAL A 80 -42.22 5.65 -0.96
C VAL A 80 -42.22 4.81 -2.24
N GLU A 81 -42.77 5.37 -3.32
CA GLU A 81 -42.86 4.71 -4.62
C GLU A 81 -41.49 4.64 -5.30
N VAL A 82 -41.21 3.48 -5.88
CA VAL A 82 -40.02 3.23 -6.71
C VAL A 82 -40.47 3.20 -8.15
N LEU A 83 -39.87 4.06 -8.97
CA LEU A 83 -40.18 4.22 -10.39
C LEU A 83 -39.04 3.64 -11.23
N CYS A 84 -39.34 3.15 -12.42
CA CYS A 84 -38.32 2.91 -13.45
C CYS A 84 -37.64 4.24 -13.80
N ALA A 85 -36.32 4.28 -13.82
CA ALA A 85 -35.58 5.50 -14.13
C ALA A 85 -35.70 5.86 -15.62
N GLU A 86 -35.85 7.15 -15.91
CA GLU A 86 -35.86 7.67 -17.28
C GLU A 86 -34.44 7.74 -17.86
N ASP A 87 -34.29 7.55 -19.16
CA ASP A 87 -32.97 7.47 -19.82
C ASP A 87 -32.16 8.77 -19.63
N ASP A 88 -32.81 9.92 -19.77
CA ASP A 88 -32.18 11.24 -19.57
C ASP A 88 -31.69 11.42 -18.12
N PHE A 89 -32.47 10.92 -17.14
CA PHE A 89 -32.11 10.95 -15.73
C PHE A 89 -30.90 10.04 -15.44
N ILE A 90 -30.88 8.83 -15.99
CA ILE A 90 -29.73 7.91 -15.86
C ILE A 90 -28.47 8.56 -16.46
N GLN A 91 -28.57 9.11 -17.67
CA GLN A 91 -27.45 9.75 -18.36
C GLN A 91 -26.88 10.89 -17.54
N ASP A 92 -27.72 11.81 -17.07
CA ASP A 92 -27.29 12.96 -16.27
C ASP A 92 -26.57 12.51 -14.99
N ILE A 93 -27.21 11.68 -14.15
CA ILE A 93 -26.64 11.26 -12.86
C ILE A 93 -25.30 10.53 -13.04
N LEU A 94 -25.24 9.59 -14.00
CA LEU A 94 -24.02 8.81 -14.26
C LEU A 94 -22.96 9.58 -15.06
N GLY A 95 -23.31 10.74 -15.64
CA GLY A 95 -22.38 11.56 -16.43
C GLY A 95 -22.03 10.91 -17.77
N LEU A 96 -22.98 10.23 -18.39
CA LEU A 96 -22.82 9.46 -19.64
C LEU A 96 -23.28 10.23 -20.88
N GLU A 97 -23.68 11.50 -20.72
CA GLU A 97 -24.20 12.35 -21.77
C GLU A 97 -23.16 12.71 -22.84
N LYS A 98 -23.65 12.95 -24.06
CA LYS A 98 -22.81 13.42 -25.16
C LYS A 98 -22.35 14.85 -24.90
N LYS A 99 -21.04 15.03 -24.70
CA LYS A 99 -20.39 16.34 -24.57
C LYS A 99 -19.52 16.62 -25.79
N LYS A 100 -19.06 17.87 -25.93
CA LYS A 100 -18.15 18.29 -27.01
C LYS A 100 -16.92 17.38 -27.13
N ASN A 101 -16.35 16.97 -26.00
CA ASN A 101 -15.15 16.12 -25.92
C ASN A 101 -15.47 14.75 -25.29
N SER A 102 -16.53 14.07 -25.74
CA SER A 102 -16.83 12.71 -25.29
C SER A 102 -16.58 11.66 -26.39
N ALA A 103 -16.26 10.43 -26.00
CA ALA A 103 -16.10 9.28 -26.87
C ALA A 103 -17.29 8.33 -26.72
N TYR A 104 -17.89 7.90 -27.82
CA TYR A 104 -18.95 6.91 -27.79
C TYR A 104 -18.36 5.51 -27.54
N ILE A 105 -18.87 4.80 -26.52
CA ILE A 105 -18.34 3.45 -26.17
C ILE A 105 -19.36 2.35 -26.43
N GLY A 106 -20.66 2.67 -26.43
CA GLY A 106 -21.71 1.68 -26.69
C GLY A 106 -23.07 2.11 -26.16
N ILE A 107 -23.94 1.13 -25.95
CA ILE A 107 -25.27 1.31 -25.34
C ILE A 107 -25.28 0.71 -23.93
N LEU A 108 -26.10 1.27 -23.05
CA LEU A 108 -26.28 0.72 -21.72
C LEU A 108 -27.09 -0.58 -21.82
N ASP A 109 -26.63 -1.63 -21.14
CA ASP A 109 -27.29 -2.92 -21.17
C ASP A 109 -28.74 -2.81 -20.65
N GLY A 110 -29.66 -3.52 -21.32
CA GLY A 110 -31.11 -3.39 -21.07
C GLY A 110 -31.77 -2.09 -21.56
N ARG A 111 -31.03 -1.16 -22.17
CA ARG A 111 -31.55 0.13 -22.68
C ARG A 111 -31.06 0.39 -24.10
N GLU A 112 -31.80 -0.11 -25.10
CA GLU A 112 -31.36 -0.11 -26.51
C GLU A 112 -31.10 1.28 -27.11
N HIS A 113 -31.74 2.32 -26.58
CA HIS A 113 -31.61 3.69 -27.06
C HIS A 113 -30.65 4.57 -26.22
N LEU A 114 -30.22 4.09 -25.05
CA LEU A 114 -29.38 4.86 -24.15
C LEU A 114 -27.90 4.70 -24.53
N LYS A 115 -27.41 5.65 -25.33
CA LYS A 115 -26.00 5.74 -25.73
C LYS A 115 -25.12 6.21 -24.57
N VAL A 116 -23.95 5.57 -24.43
CA VAL A 116 -22.97 5.83 -23.38
C VAL A 116 -21.77 6.56 -23.97
N TYR A 117 -21.45 7.73 -23.41
CA TYR A 117 -20.29 8.52 -23.80
C TYR A 117 -19.33 8.72 -22.62
N LEU A 118 -18.05 8.44 -22.84
CA LEU A 118 -16.99 8.72 -21.87
C LEU A 118 -16.42 10.12 -22.06
N ASP A 119 -16.19 10.84 -20.97
CA ASP A 119 -15.52 12.15 -20.98
C ASP A 119 -14.02 12.00 -21.30
N MET A 120 -13.62 12.43 -22.49
CA MET A 120 -12.22 12.34 -22.93
C MET A 120 -11.29 13.27 -22.18
N ASN A 121 -11.78 14.36 -21.60
CA ASN A 121 -10.91 15.20 -20.78
C ASN A 121 -10.45 14.42 -19.55
N LYS A 122 -11.32 13.60 -18.94
CA LYS A 122 -10.96 12.73 -17.81
C LYS A 122 -10.05 11.58 -18.23
N VAL A 123 -10.32 10.95 -19.38
CA VAL A 123 -9.49 9.84 -19.89
C VAL A 123 -8.10 10.31 -20.32
N LEU A 124 -7.97 11.51 -20.90
CA LEU A 124 -6.69 12.04 -21.36
C LEU A 124 -5.85 12.68 -20.24
N SER A 125 -6.49 13.23 -19.20
CA SER A 125 -5.79 13.87 -18.08
C SER A 125 -5.37 12.90 -16.97
N LYS A 126 -5.90 11.68 -16.96
CA LYS A 126 -5.60 10.64 -15.97
C LYS A 126 -5.15 9.36 -16.67
N HIS A 127 -4.46 8.48 -15.98
CA HIS A 127 -4.17 7.14 -16.50
C HIS A 127 -5.43 6.27 -16.48
N ALA A 128 -5.62 5.45 -17.51
CA ALA A 128 -6.74 4.53 -17.63
C ALA A 128 -6.24 3.08 -17.70
N VAL A 129 -7.04 2.13 -17.21
CA VAL A 129 -6.75 0.69 -17.26
C VAL A 129 -8.01 -0.04 -17.72
N ILE A 130 -7.89 -0.89 -18.73
CA ILE A 130 -8.98 -1.73 -19.24
C ILE A 130 -8.78 -3.15 -18.69
N LEU A 131 -9.72 -3.62 -17.86
CA LEU A 131 -9.63 -4.90 -17.16
C LEU A 131 -10.82 -5.79 -17.53
N ALA A 132 -10.56 -6.98 -18.06
CA ALA A 132 -11.58 -8.02 -18.23
C ALA A 132 -10.93 -9.41 -18.34
N LYS A 133 -11.74 -10.47 -18.21
CA LYS A 133 -11.29 -11.85 -18.47
C LYS A 133 -10.93 -12.00 -19.97
N SER A 134 -10.13 -13.00 -20.32
CA SER A 134 -9.85 -13.34 -21.72
C SER A 134 -11.16 -13.69 -22.43
N GLY A 135 -11.33 -13.20 -23.67
CA GLY A 135 -12.57 -13.34 -24.45
C GLY A 135 -13.70 -12.35 -24.08
N SER A 136 -13.53 -11.51 -23.06
CA SER A 136 -14.58 -10.55 -22.63
C SER A 136 -14.56 -9.21 -23.38
N GLY A 137 -13.83 -9.10 -24.50
CA GLY A 137 -13.82 -7.89 -25.34
C GLY A 137 -12.86 -6.76 -24.92
N LYS A 138 -11.76 -7.06 -24.19
CA LYS A 138 -10.75 -6.04 -23.82
C LYS A 138 -10.19 -5.29 -25.03
N SER A 139 -9.67 -6.02 -26.01
CA SER A 139 -9.10 -5.43 -27.23
C SER A 139 -10.17 -4.71 -28.04
N TYR A 140 -11.41 -5.21 -28.03
CA TYR A 140 -12.54 -4.55 -28.70
C TYR A 140 -12.86 -3.18 -28.10
N VAL A 141 -12.99 -3.08 -26.77
CA VAL A 141 -13.20 -1.78 -26.09
C VAL A 141 -12.00 -0.86 -26.30
N SER A 142 -10.78 -1.41 -26.29
CA SER A 142 -9.56 -0.64 -26.58
C SER A 142 -9.58 -0.09 -28.01
N ALA A 143 -9.98 -0.90 -28.99
CA ALA A 143 -10.12 -0.51 -30.38
C ALA A 143 -11.16 0.61 -30.55
N VAL A 144 -12.35 0.47 -29.97
CA VAL A 144 -13.39 1.53 -29.98
C VAL A 144 -12.85 2.84 -29.42
N LEU A 145 -12.11 2.78 -28.30
CA LEU A 145 -11.49 3.97 -27.71
C LEU A 145 -10.41 4.58 -28.62
N LEU A 146 -9.57 3.76 -29.26
CA LEU A 146 -8.55 4.21 -30.21
C LEU A 146 -9.18 4.91 -31.43
N GLU A 147 -10.27 4.37 -31.97
CA GLU A 147 -11.03 4.98 -33.07
C GLU A 147 -11.57 6.37 -32.68
N GLU A 148 -12.20 6.47 -31.51
CA GLU A 148 -12.73 7.74 -30.98
C GLU A 148 -11.64 8.79 -30.75
N LEU A 149 -10.46 8.36 -30.28
CA LEU A 149 -9.30 9.24 -30.12
C LEU A 149 -8.72 9.68 -31.48
N LEU A 150 -8.68 8.79 -32.48
CA LEU A 150 -8.27 9.10 -33.85
C LEU A 150 -9.19 10.10 -34.53
N LEU A 151 -10.52 9.96 -34.37
CA LEU A 151 -11.51 10.91 -34.88
C LEU A 151 -11.30 12.31 -34.30
N LYS A 152 -10.84 12.40 -33.05
CA LYS A 152 -10.49 13.66 -32.37
C LYS A 152 -9.06 14.14 -32.67
N LYS A 153 -8.36 13.47 -33.57
CA LYS A 153 -6.99 13.77 -34.01
C LYS A 153 -5.95 13.75 -32.89
N ILE A 154 -6.18 12.95 -31.84
CA ILE A 154 -5.20 12.75 -30.77
C ILE A 154 -4.04 11.89 -31.32
N PRO A 155 -2.76 12.25 -31.10
CA PRO A 155 -1.64 11.39 -31.45
C PRO A 155 -1.63 10.13 -30.58
N LEU A 156 -1.51 8.95 -31.21
CA LEU A 156 -1.54 7.66 -30.51
C LEU A 156 -0.28 6.85 -30.79
N VAL A 157 0.21 6.16 -29.77
CA VAL A 157 1.20 5.08 -29.90
C VAL A 157 0.64 3.84 -29.23
N VAL A 158 0.55 2.74 -29.97
CA VAL A 158 0.04 1.46 -29.48
C VAL A 158 1.16 0.44 -29.52
N ILE A 159 1.47 -0.17 -28.38
CA ILE A 159 2.32 -1.36 -28.31
C ILE A 159 1.39 -2.57 -28.45
N ASP A 160 1.60 -3.34 -29.53
CA ASP A 160 0.75 -4.46 -29.93
C ASP A 160 1.56 -5.76 -30.01
N PRO A 161 1.66 -6.53 -28.91
CA PRO A 161 2.30 -7.84 -28.85
C PRO A 161 1.80 -8.86 -29.88
N HIS A 162 0.51 -8.78 -30.25
CA HIS A 162 -0.16 -9.83 -31.03
C HIS A 162 -0.54 -9.41 -32.45
N GLY A 163 -0.44 -8.13 -32.79
CA GLY A 163 -0.76 -7.60 -34.11
C GLY A 163 -2.27 -7.55 -34.37
N GLU A 164 -3.08 -7.24 -33.36
CA GLU A 164 -4.55 -7.17 -33.46
C GLU A 164 -5.04 -5.84 -34.07
N TYR A 165 -4.37 -4.72 -33.74
CA TYR A 165 -4.80 -3.37 -34.10
C TYR A 165 -4.54 -2.93 -35.56
N PRO A 166 -3.64 -3.55 -36.37
CA PRO A 166 -3.52 -3.23 -37.79
C PRO A 166 -4.82 -3.36 -38.58
N SER A 167 -5.76 -4.21 -38.10
CA SER A 167 -7.09 -4.38 -38.69
C SER A 167 -7.89 -3.07 -38.79
N LEU A 168 -7.68 -2.13 -37.87
CA LEU A 168 -8.33 -0.80 -37.84
C LEU A 168 -8.06 0.05 -39.09
N LYS A 169 -7.06 -0.31 -39.91
CA LYS A 169 -6.81 0.35 -41.20
C LYS A 169 -8.01 0.23 -42.14
N TYR A 170 -8.76 -0.88 -42.06
CA TYR A 170 -9.78 -1.24 -43.03
C TYR A 170 -11.17 -1.24 -42.41
N PRO A 171 -12.21 -0.79 -43.14
CA PRO A 171 -13.58 -0.91 -42.66
C PRO A 171 -14.00 -2.38 -42.55
N ASN A 172 -14.85 -2.69 -41.58
CA ASN A 172 -15.43 -4.03 -41.42
C ASN A 172 -16.85 -4.10 -42.00
N PRO A 173 -17.03 -4.56 -43.26
CA PRO A 173 -18.36 -4.67 -43.86
C PRO A 173 -19.18 -5.86 -43.36
N LYS A 174 -18.54 -6.85 -42.70
CA LYS A 174 -19.20 -8.11 -42.31
C LYS A 174 -20.19 -7.92 -41.17
N ASP A 175 -19.93 -6.97 -40.28
CA ASP A 175 -20.74 -6.70 -39.08
C ASP A 175 -21.72 -5.53 -39.26
N LYS A 176 -22.00 -5.11 -40.50
CA LYS A 176 -22.85 -3.94 -40.77
C LYS A 176 -24.22 -4.02 -40.10
N GLU A 177 -24.83 -5.21 -40.08
CA GLU A 177 -26.14 -5.42 -39.44
C GLU A 177 -26.08 -5.17 -37.92
N ASN A 178 -25.02 -5.66 -37.25
CA ASN A 178 -24.81 -5.41 -35.83
C ASN A 178 -24.51 -3.93 -35.54
N MET A 179 -23.82 -3.24 -36.45
CA MET A 179 -23.49 -1.81 -36.31
C MET A 179 -24.72 -0.90 -36.33
N LEU A 180 -25.80 -1.30 -37.04
CA LEU A 180 -27.06 -0.55 -37.05
C LEU A 180 -27.63 -0.37 -35.63
N ARG A 181 -27.51 -1.40 -34.78
CA ARG A 181 -27.94 -1.33 -33.37
C ARG A 181 -27.23 -0.23 -32.59
N PHE A 182 -25.96 0.02 -32.89
CA PHE A 182 -25.16 1.06 -32.24
C PHE A 182 -25.25 2.42 -32.96
N GLY A 183 -25.86 2.44 -34.15
CA GLY A 183 -25.94 3.62 -35.02
C GLY A 183 -24.56 4.10 -35.47
N VAL A 184 -23.69 3.16 -35.85
CA VAL A 184 -22.36 3.40 -36.41
C VAL A 184 -22.26 2.78 -37.81
N GLU A 185 -21.31 3.23 -38.61
CA GLU A 185 -21.06 2.72 -39.96
C GLU A 185 -19.63 2.18 -40.08
N PRO A 186 -19.36 1.21 -40.96
CA PRO A 186 -18.01 0.70 -41.18
C PRO A 186 -17.04 1.82 -41.57
N GLN A 187 -16.00 2.02 -40.77
CA GLN A 187 -14.95 3.01 -41.01
C GLN A 187 -13.57 2.38 -40.90
N GLY A 188 -12.64 2.82 -41.75
CA GLY A 188 -11.23 2.43 -41.71
C GLY A 188 -10.32 3.64 -41.61
N PHE A 189 -9.18 3.46 -40.94
CA PHE A 189 -8.24 4.54 -40.62
C PHE A 189 -6.90 4.41 -41.38
N LEU A 190 -6.89 3.78 -42.56
CA LEU A 190 -5.69 3.50 -43.36
C LEU A 190 -4.73 4.70 -43.51
N LYS A 191 -5.25 5.91 -43.73
CA LYS A 191 -4.44 7.13 -43.90
C LYS A 191 -3.88 7.69 -42.57
N GLN A 192 -4.47 7.32 -41.45
CA GLN A 192 -4.10 7.80 -40.11
C GLN A 192 -3.22 6.80 -39.36
N ILE A 193 -3.26 5.51 -39.73
CA ILE A 193 -2.50 4.45 -39.06
C ILE A 193 -1.19 4.18 -39.80
N GLN A 194 -0.07 4.29 -39.09
CA GLN A 194 1.23 3.81 -39.54
C GLN A 194 1.65 2.63 -38.66
N GLU A 195 2.00 1.52 -39.29
CA GLU A 195 2.52 0.35 -38.58
C GLU A 195 4.04 0.32 -38.64
N PHE A 196 4.67 -0.06 -37.53
CA PHE A 196 6.10 -0.28 -37.37
C PHE A 196 6.33 -1.66 -36.75
N SER A 197 7.35 -2.38 -37.21
CA SER A 197 7.70 -3.68 -36.64
C SER A 197 9.22 -3.90 -36.72
N PRO A 198 9.83 -4.52 -35.68
CA PRO A 198 11.23 -4.96 -35.79
C PRO A 198 11.38 -6.15 -36.77
N ASP A 199 10.32 -6.92 -37.00
CA ASP A 199 10.29 -8.05 -37.93
C ASP A 199 9.32 -7.77 -39.08
N VAL A 200 9.87 -7.21 -40.16
CA VAL A 200 9.13 -6.91 -41.40
C VAL A 200 8.92 -8.15 -42.28
N HIS A 201 9.56 -9.29 -41.98
CA HIS A 201 9.30 -10.53 -42.71
C HIS A 201 7.96 -11.12 -42.27
N ILE A 202 7.68 -11.10 -40.96
CA ILE A 202 6.39 -11.53 -40.40
C ILE A 202 5.32 -10.44 -40.60
N ASN A 203 5.71 -9.16 -40.62
CA ASN A 203 4.80 -8.02 -40.73
C ASN A 203 5.16 -7.14 -41.95
N PRO A 204 4.85 -7.59 -43.19
CA PRO A 204 5.35 -6.96 -44.43
C PRO A 204 4.77 -5.56 -44.71
N ASP A 205 3.59 -5.25 -44.16
CA ASP A 205 2.95 -3.94 -44.30
C ASP A 205 3.50 -2.89 -43.30
N ALA A 206 4.37 -3.31 -42.39
CA ALA A 206 4.97 -2.46 -41.37
C ALA A 206 6.26 -1.80 -41.87
N LYS A 207 6.50 -0.56 -41.44
CA LYS A 207 7.82 0.06 -41.58
C LYS A 207 8.82 -0.61 -40.62
N PRO A 208 10.09 -0.74 -40.99
CA PRO A 208 11.10 -1.27 -40.09
C PRO A 208 11.23 -0.36 -38.86
N LEU A 209 11.08 -0.95 -37.68
CA LEU A 209 11.37 -0.30 -36.41
C LEU A 209 12.85 -0.50 -36.07
N LYS A 210 13.57 0.59 -35.84
CA LYS A 210 14.97 0.57 -35.39
C LYS A 210 15.14 1.41 -34.13
N LEU A 211 15.78 0.85 -33.11
CA LEU A 211 16.05 1.52 -31.85
C LEU A 211 17.42 2.19 -31.86
N SER A 212 17.54 3.31 -31.15
CA SER A 212 18.83 3.99 -31.01
C SER A 212 19.77 3.21 -30.08
N ASN A 213 21.00 2.99 -30.53
CA ASN A 213 22.12 2.53 -29.70
C ASN A 213 23.12 3.65 -29.34
N ARG A 214 22.80 4.91 -29.64
CA ARG A 214 23.71 6.03 -29.40
C ARG A 214 23.59 6.55 -27.97
N ASN A 215 24.72 6.90 -27.37
CA ASN A 215 24.81 7.59 -26.08
C ASN A 215 24.09 6.84 -24.94
N LEU A 216 24.15 5.51 -24.94
CA LEU A 216 23.49 4.68 -23.94
C LEU A 216 24.15 4.87 -22.57
N THR A 217 23.34 5.09 -21.55
CA THR A 217 23.81 5.07 -20.16
C THR A 217 24.15 3.65 -19.73
N SER A 218 24.94 3.51 -18.67
CA SER A 218 25.26 2.22 -18.04
C SER A 218 24.01 1.39 -17.73
N VAL A 219 22.98 2.05 -17.21
CA VAL A 219 21.69 1.44 -16.86
C VAL A 219 20.96 1.00 -18.13
N GLU A 220 20.86 1.86 -19.14
CA GLU A 220 20.22 1.49 -20.41
C GLU A 220 20.91 0.31 -21.07
N LEU A 221 22.24 0.34 -21.18
CA LEU A 221 23.03 -0.72 -21.80
C LEU A 221 22.73 -2.09 -21.18
N ILE A 222 22.70 -2.17 -19.84
CA ILE A 222 22.39 -3.42 -19.11
C ILE A 222 20.98 -3.91 -19.44
N HIS A 223 19.98 -3.02 -19.52
CA HIS A 223 18.60 -3.40 -19.84
C HIS A 223 18.34 -3.75 -21.31
N LEU A 224 19.27 -3.41 -22.20
CA LEU A 224 19.17 -3.79 -23.62
C LEU A 224 19.78 -5.16 -23.90
N LEU A 225 20.39 -5.82 -22.90
CA LEU A 225 20.93 -7.17 -23.04
C LEU A 225 19.81 -8.20 -22.81
N PRO A 226 19.63 -9.19 -23.70
CA PRO A 226 18.56 -10.18 -23.62
C PRO A 226 18.80 -11.27 -22.57
N THR A 227 19.93 -11.20 -21.86
CA THR A 227 20.34 -12.21 -20.88
C THR A 227 20.84 -11.56 -19.61
N LYS A 228 20.55 -12.21 -18.46
CA LYS A 228 21.02 -11.76 -17.15
C LYS A 228 22.55 -11.74 -17.09
N VAL A 229 23.08 -10.59 -16.67
CA VAL A 229 24.51 -10.35 -16.51
C VAL A 229 24.95 -10.73 -15.10
N SER A 230 26.04 -11.52 -14.98
CA SER A 230 26.61 -11.91 -13.68
C SER A 230 27.36 -10.77 -13.01
N ALA A 231 27.67 -10.89 -11.71
CA ALA A 231 28.42 -9.85 -10.98
C ALA A 231 29.81 -9.56 -11.58
N SER A 232 30.49 -10.58 -12.11
CA SER A 232 31.79 -10.41 -12.78
C SER A 232 31.65 -9.69 -14.12
N GLN A 233 30.62 -10.03 -14.89
CA GLN A 233 30.30 -9.36 -16.16
C GLN A 233 29.86 -7.91 -15.94
N LEU A 234 29.06 -7.62 -14.90
CA LEU A 234 28.72 -6.25 -14.52
C LEU A 234 29.97 -5.44 -14.17
N GLY A 235 30.92 -6.03 -13.45
CA GLY A 235 32.21 -5.40 -13.17
C GLY A 235 32.96 -5.01 -14.45
N LEU A 236 32.97 -5.88 -15.47
CA LEU A 236 33.57 -5.59 -16.77
C LEU A 236 32.84 -4.49 -17.54
N ILE A 237 31.51 -4.51 -17.58
CA ILE A 237 30.70 -3.45 -18.20
C ILE A 237 31.00 -2.10 -17.55
N TYR A 238 31.00 -2.01 -16.22
CA TYR A 238 31.30 -0.76 -15.52
C TYR A 238 32.73 -0.28 -15.73
N ALA A 239 33.70 -1.18 -15.82
CA ALA A 239 35.09 -0.84 -16.12
C ALA A 239 35.22 -0.25 -17.54
N ALA A 240 34.66 -0.93 -18.53
CA ALA A 240 34.64 -0.46 -19.93
C ALA A 240 33.97 0.91 -20.06
N LEU A 241 32.80 1.09 -19.43
CA LEU A 241 32.08 2.36 -19.43
C LEU A 241 32.87 3.50 -18.77
N LYS A 242 33.64 3.21 -17.72
CA LYS A 242 34.49 4.21 -17.06
C LYS A 242 35.60 4.70 -17.98
N ASN A 243 36.19 3.80 -18.77
CA ASN A 243 37.25 4.14 -19.73
C ASN A 243 36.70 4.95 -20.91
N LEU A 244 35.48 4.63 -21.37
CA LEU A 244 34.82 5.30 -22.49
C LEU A 244 34.08 6.61 -22.13
N GLY A 245 34.17 7.09 -20.88
CA GLY A 245 33.54 8.36 -20.49
C GLY A 245 32.02 8.29 -20.25
N GLY A 246 31.46 7.09 -20.10
CA GLY A 246 30.15 6.84 -19.49
C GLY A 246 28.91 6.80 -20.42
N ARG A 247 28.98 7.39 -21.61
CA ARG A 247 27.94 7.25 -22.66
C ARG A 247 28.58 6.65 -23.89
N VAL A 248 28.03 5.54 -24.34
CA VAL A 248 28.68 4.69 -25.35
C VAL A 248 27.66 4.12 -26.32
N ASP A 249 28.15 3.63 -27.46
CA ASP A 249 27.39 2.73 -28.32
C ASP A 249 27.86 1.26 -28.21
N PHE A 250 27.18 0.35 -28.91
CA PHE A 250 27.53 -1.07 -28.90
C PHE A 250 28.88 -1.38 -29.57
N ASN A 251 29.33 -0.57 -30.53
CA ASN A 251 30.61 -0.79 -31.20
C ASN A 251 31.77 -0.43 -30.27
N GLU A 252 31.67 0.74 -29.63
CA GLU A 252 32.66 1.20 -28.63
C GLU A 252 32.76 0.21 -27.47
N MET A 253 31.63 -0.29 -26.97
CA MET A 253 31.62 -1.33 -25.92
C MET A 253 32.29 -2.63 -26.36
N LEU A 254 32.08 -3.08 -27.60
CA LEU A 254 32.73 -4.28 -28.12
C LEU A 254 34.25 -4.09 -28.22
N ILE A 255 34.70 -2.95 -28.77
CA ILE A 255 36.12 -2.62 -28.90
C ILE A 255 36.81 -2.57 -27.52
N GLU A 256 36.18 -1.94 -26.54
CA GLU A 256 36.72 -1.82 -25.19
C GLU A 256 36.74 -3.17 -24.46
N LEU A 257 35.70 -3.99 -24.62
CA LEU A 257 35.69 -5.35 -24.08
C LEU A 257 36.79 -6.19 -24.71
N GLU A 258 37.00 -6.10 -26.03
CA GLU A 258 38.09 -6.78 -26.75
C GLU A 258 39.48 -6.34 -26.27
N ALA A 259 39.66 -5.07 -25.93
CA ALA A 259 40.92 -4.52 -25.41
C ALA A 259 41.20 -4.89 -23.94
N THR A 260 40.19 -5.31 -23.18
CA THR A 260 40.34 -5.70 -21.77
C THR A 260 41.13 -7.02 -21.63
N GLU A 261 41.87 -7.18 -20.53
CA GLU A 261 42.59 -8.43 -20.20
C GLU A 261 41.70 -9.67 -20.31
N ASP A 262 42.33 -10.79 -20.69
CA ASP A 262 41.61 -11.99 -21.08
C ASP A 262 40.87 -12.63 -19.89
N ASN A 263 39.56 -12.80 -20.04
CA ASN A 263 38.67 -13.25 -18.98
C ASN A 263 37.50 -14.06 -19.59
N PRO A 264 37.14 -15.25 -19.06
CA PRO A 264 35.98 -15.99 -19.54
C PRO A 264 34.67 -15.17 -19.57
N SER A 265 34.48 -14.27 -18.60
CA SER A 265 33.31 -13.37 -18.55
C SER A 265 33.27 -12.34 -19.68
N LYS A 266 34.43 -11.93 -20.20
CA LYS A 266 34.55 -10.98 -21.33
C LYS A 266 34.00 -11.62 -22.61
N TRP A 267 34.42 -12.83 -22.93
CA TRP A 267 33.96 -13.53 -24.14
C TRP A 267 32.45 -13.79 -24.13
N THR A 268 31.89 -14.13 -22.97
CA THR A 268 30.43 -14.24 -22.83
C THR A 268 29.71 -12.91 -23.10
N LEU A 269 30.25 -11.78 -22.63
CA LEU A 269 29.67 -10.46 -22.91
C LEU A 269 29.76 -10.10 -24.40
N ILE A 270 30.91 -10.33 -25.03
CA ILE A 270 31.10 -10.09 -26.46
C ILE A 270 30.06 -10.87 -27.27
N ASN A 271 29.87 -12.16 -26.97
CA ASN A 271 28.86 -12.99 -27.62
C ASN A 271 27.43 -12.46 -27.45
N ILE A 272 27.09 -11.90 -26.28
CA ILE A 272 25.77 -11.28 -26.05
C ILE A 272 25.61 -10.02 -26.91
N PHE A 273 26.60 -9.13 -26.95
CA PHE A 273 26.55 -7.93 -27.79
C PHE A 273 26.49 -8.26 -29.29
N GLU A 274 27.22 -9.28 -29.74
CA GLU A 274 27.12 -9.79 -31.11
C GLU A 274 25.73 -10.37 -31.42
N TYR A 275 25.13 -11.09 -30.48
CA TYR A 275 23.76 -11.58 -30.63
C TYR A 275 22.77 -10.41 -30.75
N VAL A 276 22.89 -9.38 -29.90
CA VAL A 276 22.05 -8.17 -29.98
C VAL A 276 22.20 -7.46 -31.33
N LYS A 277 23.42 -7.40 -31.89
CA LYS A 277 23.64 -6.88 -33.25
C LYS A 277 22.94 -7.72 -34.32
N LYS A 278 22.98 -9.05 -34.20
CA LYS A 278 22.33 -9.98 -35.15
C LYS A 278 20.81 -9.84 -35.17
N LEU A 279 20.18 -9.41 -34.06
CA LEU A 279 18.74 -9.10 -34.03
C LEU A 279 18.35 -7.98 -35.00
N ASN A 280 19.32 -7.18 -35.48
CA ASN A 280 19.10 -6.03 -36.36
C ASN A 280 18.04 -5.06 -35.80
N LEU A 281 17.91 -4.99 -34.47
CA LEU A 281 16.93 -4.15 -33.80
C LEU A 281 17.47 -2.72 -33.61
N PHE A 282 18.79 -2.58 -33.46
CA PHE A 282 19.45 -1.32 -33.14
C PHE A 282 20.18 -0.74 -34.35
N SER A 283 20.13 0.59 -34.49
CA SER A 283 20.72 1.31 -35.62
C SER A 283 21.21 2.69 -35.19
N GLU A 284 22.30 3.13 -35.83
CA GLU A 284 22.76 4.51 -35.78
C GLU A 284 21.83 5.50 -36.49
N SER A 285 20.99 4.99 -37.40
CA SER A 285 19.85 5.69 -37.99
C SER A 285 18.56 5.06 -37.46
N PRO A 286 18.17 5.36 -36.20
CA PRO A 286 16.99 4.78 -35.59
C PRO A 286 15.71 5.43 -36.12
N THR A 287 14.57 4.78 -35.91
CA THR A 287 13.26 5.39 -36.10
C THR A 287 13.11 6.57 -35.14
N LEU A 288 12.84 7.77 -35.66
CA LEU A 288 12.74 8.96 -34.84
C LEU A 288 11.44 8.96 -34.04
N MET A 289 11.47 9.44 -32.79
CA MET A 289 10.26 9.52 -31.96
C MET A 289 9.17 10.42 -32.58
N GLY A 290 9.57 11.42 -33.36
CA GLY A 290 8.64 12.26 -34.14
C GLY A 290 7.97 11.54 -35.32
N GLU A 291 8.52 10.42 -35.80
CA GLU A 291 7.84 9.55 -36.76
C GLU A 291 6.76 8.70 -36.09
N LEU A 292 7.00 8.29 -34.84
CA LEU A 292 6.05 7.53 -34.03
C LEU A 292 4.92 8.41 -33.48
N VAL A 293 5.21 9.66 -33.12
CA VAL A 293 4.24 10.56 -32.51
C VAL A 293 3.89 11.70 -33.45
N HIS A 294 2.74 11.58 -34.13
CA HIS A 294 2.28 12.56 -35.10
C HIS A 294 0.82 12.98 -34.85
N PRO A 295 0.50 14.29 -34.87
CA PRO A 295 -0.87 14.79 -34.77
C PRO A 295 -1.84 14.10 -35.73
N GLY A 296 -2.98 13.66 -35.19
CA GLY A 296 -4.03 12.98 -35.93
C GLY A 296 -3.71 11.58 -36.47
N LYS A 297 -2.58 10.99 -36.07
CA LYS A 297 -2.16 9.66 -36.50
C LYS A 297 -1.99 8.72 -35.31
N MET A 298 -2.07 7.43 -35.61
CA MET A 298 -1.75 6.34 -34.71
C MET A 298 -0.58 5.55 -35.25
N SER A 299 0.45 5.41 -34.43
CA SER A 299 1.55 4.48 -34.69
C SER A 299 1.30 3.19 -33.94
N ILE A 300 1.26 2.07 -34.66
CA ILE A 300 1.18 0.73 -34.08
C ILE A 300 2.59 0.13 -34.12
N VAL A 301 3.13 -0.19 -32.95
CA VAL A 301 4.34 -0.99 -32.80
C VAL A 301 3.92 -2.45 -32.71
N ASN A 302 3.89 -3.11 -33.86
CA ASN A 302 3.49 -4.51 -33.99
C ASN A 302 4.69 -5.42 -33.67
N LEU A 303 4.57 -6.14 -32.56
CA LEU A 303 5.58 -7.08 -32.06
C LEU A 303 5.22 -8.55 -32.34
N ARG A 304 4.21 -8.80 -33.19
CA ARG A 304 3.84 -10.15 -33.61
C ARG A 304 5.05 -10.86 -34.22
N GLY A 305 5.37 -12.03 -33.69
CA GLY A 305 6.51 -12.85 -34.11
C GLY A 305 7.82 -12.54 -33.38
N VAL A 306 7.85 -11.51 -32.53
CA VAL A 306 9.01 -11.16 -31.72
C VAL A 306 9.00 -11.96 -30.41
N ALA A 307 10.14 -12.53 -30.02
CA ALA A 307 10.28 -13.25 -28.76
C ALA A 307 10.05 -12.32 -27.55
N GLN A 308 9.48 -12.86 -26.46
CA GLN A 308 9.00 -12.09 -25.32
C GLN A 308 10.10 -11.25 -24.64
N ASP A 309 11.29 -11.81 -24.47
CA ASP A 309 12.48 -11.12 -23.95
C ASP A 309 12.87 -9.91 -24.81
N ILE A 310 12.78 -10.04 -26.14
CA ILE A 310 13.04 -8.94 -27.08
C ILE A 310 11.91 -7.91 -27.06
N GLN A 311 10.64 -8.34 -26.91
CA GLN A 311 9.52 -7.40 -26.72
C GLN A 311 9.75 -6.50 -25.51
N GLU A 312 10.19 -7.06 -24.38
CA GLU A 312 10.49 -6.28 -23.17
C GLU A 312 11.56 -5.20 -23.42
N ILE A 313 12.63 -5.55 -24.14
CA ILE A 313 13.69 -4.60 -24.53
C ILE A 313 13.13 -3.47 -25.40
N ILE A 314 12.32 -3.82 -26.40
CA ILE A 314 11.73 -2.85 -27.33
C ILE A 314 10.81 -1.89 -26.58
N VAL A 315 9.89 -2.42 -25.78
CA VAL A 315 8.93 -1.63 -25.01
C VAL A 315 9.67 -0.73 -24.03
N TYR A 316 10.66 -1.25 -23.31
CA TYR A 316 11.48 -0.46 -22.40
C TYR A 316 12.14 0.73 -23.12
N LYS A 317 12.86 0.46 -24.21
CA LYS A 317 13.62 1.50 -24.93
C LYS A 317 12.70 2.54 -25.55
N LEU A 318 11.63 2.10 -26.23
CA LEU A 318 10.68 3.01 -26.86
C LEU A 318 9.98 3.90 -25.85
N VAL A 319 9.44 3.32 -24.77
CA VAL A 319 8.70 4.11 -23.77
C VAL A 319 9.63 5.08 -23.05
N ASN A 320 10.88 4.67 -22.75
CA ASN A 320 11.88 5.57 -22.19
C ASN A 320 12.20 6.74 -23.15
N ASP A 321 12.46 6.46 -24.43
CA ASP A 321 12.79 7.48 -25.42
C ASP A 321 11.64 8.45 -25.66
N LEU A 322 10.42 7.93 -25.83
CA LEU A 322 9.20 8.73 -25.92
C LEU A 322 9.03 9.64 -24.70
N PHE A 323 9.29 9.12 -23.50
CA PHE A 323 9.20 9.90 -22.26
C PHE A 323 10.26 11.01 -22.20
N GLN A 324 11.52 10.71 -22.55
CA GLN A 324 12.59 11.73 -22.54
C GLN A 324 12.36 12.83 -23.58
N GLU A 325 11.94 12.47 -24.79
CA GLU A 325 11.61 13.44 -25.84
C GLU A 325 10.38 14.27 -25.46
N ARG A 326 9.36 13.64 -24.86
CA ARG A 326 8.21 14.39 -24.33
C ARG A 326 8.63 15.36 -23.23
N LYS A 327 9.54 15.00 -22.32
CA LYS A 327 10.07 15.93 -21.28
C LYS A 327 10.78 17.15 -21.87
N LYS A 328 11.44 16.98 -23.02
CA LYS A 328 12.10 18.06 -23.75
C LYS A 328 11.12 18.87 -24.63
N ASN A 329 9.85 18.47 -24.69
CA ASN A 329 8.83 19.02 -25.59
C ASN A 329 9.19 18.92 -27.09
N THR A 330 10.01 17.94 -27.47
CA THR A 330 10.40 17.71 -28.88
C THR A 330 9.34 16.94 -29.66
N ILE A 331 8.47 16.22 -28.96
CA ILE A 331 7.27 15.55 -29.52
C ILE A 331 6.00 16.09 -28.83
N PRO A 332 4.84 16.11 -29.53
CA PRO A 332 3.60 16.60 -28.94
C PRO A 332 3.06 15.66 -27.85
N PRO A 333 2.12 16.12 -26.99
CA PRO A 333 1.39 15.23 -26.10
C PRO A 333 0.69 14.12 -26.89
N PHE A 334 0.79 12.88 -26.42
CA PHE A 334 0.23 11.71 -27.08
C PHE A 334 -0.34 10.74 -26.06
N PHE A 335 -1.19 9.83 -26.52
CA PHE A 335 -1.74 8.77 -25.69
C PHE A 335 -1.03 7.44 -26.01
N LEU A 336 -0.40 6.86 -25.00
CA LEU A 336 0.28 5.57 -25.09
C LEU A 336 -0.67 4.45 -24.63
N VAL A 337 -0.83 3.43 -25.45
CA VAL A 337 -1.55 2.21 -25.11
C VAL A 337 -0.58 1.04 -25.10
N ILE A 338 -0.53 0.30 -23.99
CA ILE A 338 0.27 -0.92 -23.84
C ILE A 338 -0.69 -2.09 -23.70
N GLU A 339 -0.81 -2.90 -24.75
CA GLU A 339 -1.62 -4.11 -24.70
C GLU A 339 -0.89 -5.22 -23.91
N GLU A 340 -1.67 -6.14 -23.32
CA GLU A 340 -1.18 -7.21 -22.43
C GLU A 340 -0.18 -6.71 -21.37
N CYS A 341 -0.45 -5.55 -20.76
CA CYS A 341 0.51 -4.85 -19.89
C CYS A 341 1.04 -5.64 -18.68
N HIS A 342 0.34 -6.70 -18.29
CA HIS A 342 0.78 -7.62 -17.23
C HIS A 342 2.05 -8.38 -17.60
N ASN A 343 2.35 -8.48 -18.89
CA ASN A 343 3.64 -8.92 -19.41
C ASN A 343 4.78 -7.96 -19.06
N PHE A 344 4.60 -6.99 -18.14
CA PHE A 344 5.64 -6.04 -17.71
C PHE A 344 5.78 -5.76 -16.15
N CYS A 345 5.14 -6.50 -15.17
CA CYS A 345 5.25 -6.31 -13.66
C CYS A 345 5.87 -7.45 -12.72
N LEU A 346 6.14 -7.14 -11.41
CA LEU A 346 6.66 -7.84 -10.14
C LEU A 346 7.05 -9.36 -10.02
N THR A 347 7.92 -9.72 -9.03
CA THR A 347 8.56 -11.06 -8.80
C THR A 347 8.02 -11.94 -7.65
N GLU A 348 8.23 -13.27 -7.70
CA GLU A 348 7.55 -14.30 -6.87
C GLU A 348 8.00 -14.48 -5.40
N ASP A 349 9.22 -14.10 -5.05
CA ASP A 349 9.81 -14.27 -3.70
C ASP A 349 9.54 -13.06 -2.78
N THR A 350 8.91 -12.02 -3.32
CA THR A 350 8.59 -10.79 -2.58
C THR A 350 7.71 -11.09 -1.38
N LYS A 351 8.14 -10.66 -0.19
CA LYS A 351 7.36 -10.81 1.04
C LYS A 351 6.31 -9.72 1.15
N ILE A 352 5.06 -10.13 1.34
CA ILE A 352 3.89 -9.27 1.54
C ILE A 352 3.48 -9.35 3.01
N LEU A 353 3.25 -8.19 3.62
CA LEU A 353 2.75 -8.12 4.99
C LEU A 353 1.25 -8.42 5.00
N THR A 354 0.83 -9.40 5.81
CA THR A 354 -0.58 -9.77 6.03
C THR A 354 -0.94 -9.58 7.51
N SER A 355 -2.23 -9.63 7.86
CA SER A 355 -2.70 -9.57 9.25
C SER A 355 -2.08 -10.65 10.15
N ASN A 356 -1.68 -11.78 9.56
CA ASN A 356 -1.07 -12.92 10.25
C ASN A 356 0.48 -12.91 10.18
N GLY A 357 1.10 -11.87 9.62
CA GLY A 357 2.55 -11.74 9.45
C GLY A 357 3.01 -11.70 7.99
N GLU A 358 4.32 -11.80 7.75
CA GLU A 358 4.90 -11.79 6.41
C GLU A 358 4.63 -13.12 5.68
N LYS A 359 4.19 -13.04 4.43
CA LYS A 359 3.92 -14.18 3.55
C LYS A 359 4.49 -13.90 2.16
N ASN A 360 5.11 -14.87 1.51
CA ASN A 360 5.59 -14.68 0.12
C ASN A 360 4.39 -14.38 -0.80
N ILE A 361 4.56 -13.46 -1.76
CA ILE A 361 3.52 -13.04 -2.70
C ILE A 361 2.96 -14.22 -3.50
N SER A 362 3.81 -15.17 -3.86
CA SER A 362 3.44 -16.45 -4.49
C SER A 362 2.46 -17.30 -3.66
N LYS A 363 2.45 -17.12 -2.33
CA LYS A 363 1.62 -17.86 -1.37
C LYS A 363 0.38 -17.08 -0.91
N ILE A 364 0.19 -15.85 -1.38
CA ILE A 364 -0.98 -15.04 -1.06
C ILE A 364 -2.24 -15.67 -1.69
N SER A 365 -3.34 -15.61 -0.95
CA SER A 365 -4.67 -16.13 -1.29
C SER A 365 -5.74 -15.05 -1.10
N PRO A 366 -6.92 -15.16 -1.73
CA PRO A 366 -7.99 -14.15 -1.64
C PRO A 366 -8.47 -13.87 -0.21
N ASN A 367 -8.25 -14.81 0.70
CA ASN A 367 -8.67 -14.71 2.11
C ASN A 367 -7.60 -14.09 3.01
N ASP A 368 -6.38 -13.84 2.51
CA ASP A 368 -5.35 -13.17 3.30
C ASP A 368 -5.65 -11.67 3.36
N LEU A 369 -5.70 -11.08 4.56
CA LEU A 369 -5.81 -9.64 4.69
C LEU A 369 -4.42 -9.00 4.52
N ILE A 370 -4.21 -8.29 3.43
CA ILE A 370 -2.93 -7.67 3.07
C ILE A 370 -2.88 -6.24 3.61
N ALA A 371 -1.72 -5.88 4.15
CA ALA A 371 -1.38 -4.53 4.55
C ALA A 371 -1.36 -3.57 3.34
N THR A 372 -2.24 -2.58 3.33
CA THR A 372 -2.33 -1.51 2.34
C THR A 372 -2.23 -0.16 3.02
N PHE A 373 -1.50 0.80 2.43
CA PHE A 373 -1.38 2.13 3.02
C PHE A 373 -2.48 3.06 2.48
N ASN A 374 -3.31 3.60 3.38
CA ASN A 374 -4.32 4.60 3.02
C ASN A 374 -3.69 6.00 3.07
N PHE A 375 -3.54 6.61 1.90
CA PHE A 375 -2.90 7.93 1.74
C PHE A 375 -3.69 9.08 2.38
N THR A 376 -5.00 8.91 2.59
CA THR A 376 -5.86 9.91 3.21
C THR A 376 -5.72 9.90 4.74
N SER A 377 -5.74 8.71 5.34
CA SER A 377 -5.61 8.55 6.80
C SER A 377 -4.16 8.48 7.27
N SER A 378 -3.20 8.33 6.34
CA SER A 378 -1.78 8.07 6.63
C SER A 378 -1.54 6.86 7.53
N ALA A 379 -2.42 5.84 7.43
CA ALA A 379 -2.40 4.63 8.26
C ALA A 379 -2.38 3.37 7.39
N LEU A 380 -1.83 2.28 7.95
CA LEU A 380 -1.95 0.95 7.38
C LEU A 380 -3.32 0.35 7.68
N GLU A 381 -3.98 -0.13 6.64
CA GLU A 381 -5.23 -0.87 6.69
C GLU A 381 -5.00 -2.30 6.17
N TYR A 382 -5.86 -3.24 6.58
CA TYR A 382 -5.75 -4.64 6.17
C TYR A 382 -6.94 -5.00 5.28
N ASN A 383 -6.68 -5.22 4.01
CA ASN A 383 -7.69 -5.43 2.99
C ASN A 383 -7.48 -6.77 2.28
N SER A 384 -8.56 -7.47 1.97
CA SER A 384 -8.48 -8.69 1.15
C SER A 384 -8.07 -8.34 -0.28
N PRO A 385 -7.13 -9.07 -0.91
CA PRO A 385 -6.79 -8.88 -2.30
C PRO A 385 -7.99 -9.26 -3.17
N THR A 386 -8.47 -8.30 -3.96
CA THR A 386 -9.56 -8.53 -4.91
C THR A 386 -9.15 -9.44 -6.06
N LYS A 387 -7.85 -9.53 -6.38
CA LYS A 387 -7.31 -10.41 -7.43
C LYS A 387 -5.83 -10.74 -7.18
N ILE A 388 -5.40 -11.96 -7.55
CA ILE A 388 -4.02 -12.45 -7.38
C ILE A 388 -3.54 -13.06 -8.70
N PHE A 389 -2.38 -12.60 -9.18
CA PHE A 389 -1.75 -13.06 -10.41
C PHE A 389 -0.55 -13.95 -10.06
N LYS A 390 -0.41 -15.12 -10.69
CA LYS A 390 0.49 -16.19 -10.19
C LYS A 390 1.67 -16.58 -11.09
N LYS A 391 1.90 -15.98 -12.27
CA LYS A 391 3.06 -16.36 -13.10
C LYS A 391 3.56 -15.20 -13.97
N ARG A 392 4.87 -14.96 -13.92
CA ARG A 392 5.65 -14.24 -14.94
C ARG A 392 7.17 -14.44 -14.69
N GLU A 393 7.96 -14.58 -15.76
CA GLU A 393 9.42 -14.40 -15.72
C GLU A 393 9.74 -12.96 -16.13
N ALA A 394 10.54 -12.24 -15.34
CA ALA A 394 10.92 -10.84 -15.57
C ALA A 394 12.28 -10.52 -14.93
N GLU A 395 12.96 -9.46 -15.39
CA GLU A 395 14.17 -8.95 -14.73
C GLU A 395 13.87 -8.33 -13.36
N VAL A 396 14.71 -8.69 -12.39
CA VAL A 396 14.52 -8.36 -10.98
C VAL A 396 15.56 -7.33 -10.54
N TYR A 397 15.11 -6.11 -10.28
CA TYR A 397 15.87 -5.08 -9.60
C TYR A 397 16.11 -5.49 -8.17
N VAL A 398 17.37 -5.44 -7.73
CA VAL A 398 17.73 -5.56 -6.33
C VAL A 398 18.02 -4.16 -5.82
N ILE A 399 17.00 -3.49 -5.26
CA ILE A 399 17.22 -2.24 -4.53
C ILE A 399 17.95 -2.62 -3.25
N THR A 400 19.21 -2.22 -3.17
CA THR A 400 19.97 -2.31 -1.93
C THR A 400 19.89 -0.98 -1.22
N THR A 401 19.25 -0.96 -0.07
CA THR A 401 19.17 0.26 0.71
C THR A 401 20.50 0.50 1.44
N THR A 402 20.68 1.70 1.99
CA THR A 402 21.93 2.20 2.60
C THR A 402 22.57 1.25 3.64
N PHE A 403 21.81 0.34 4.23
CA PHE A 403 22.24 -0.59 5.28
C PHE A 403 22.19 -2.07 4.84
N GLY A 404 22.00 -2.35 3.54
CA GLY A 404 22.27 -3.65 2.92
C GLY A 404 21.06 -4.55 2.66
N ASN A 405 19.83 -4.09 2.97
CA ASN A 405 18.61 -4.82 2.62
C ASN A 405 18.37 -4.85 1.13
N LYS A 406 17.92 -5.99 0.62
CA LYS A 406 17.66 -6.22 -0.80
C LYS A 406 16.16 -6.35 -1.05
N ILE A 407 15.56 -5.36 -1.71
CA ILE A 407 14.20 -5.45 -2.23
C ILE A 407 14.28 -5.88 -3.67
N LYS A 408 13.69 -7.02 -3.97
CA LYS A 408 13.58 -7.57 -5.32
C LYS A 408 12.27 -7.11 -5.95
N THR A 409 12.34 -6.47 -7.11
CA THR A 409 11.17 -5.86 -7.74
C THR A 409 11.38 -5.67 -9.24
N THR A 410 10.35 -5.31 -10.00
CA THR A 410 10.52 -4.87 -11.40
C THR A 410 10.84 -3.38 -11.47
N LYS A 411 11.44 -2.96 -12.59
CA LYS A 411 11.89 -1.58 -12.85
C LYS A 411 10.84 -0.51 -12.56
N ASP A 412 9.64 -0.80 -12.98
CA ASP A 412 8.46 0.05 -13.02
C ASP A 412 7.71 0.07 -11.68
N HIS A 413 8.06 -0.82 -10.75
CA HIS A 413 7.32 -0.96 -9.51
C HIS A 413 7.30 0.38 -8.74
N PRO A 414 6.10 0.92 -8.45
CA PRO A 414 5.98 2.23 -7.83
C PRO A 414 6.33 2.14 -6.34
N PHE A 415 7.34 2.90 -5.94
CA PHE A 415 7.69 3.15 -4.55
C PHE A 415 7.14 4.50 -4.12
N PHE A 416 6.52 4.53 -2.96
CA PHE A 416 6.12 5.78 -2.34
C PHE A 416 7.35 6.47 -1.74
N THR A 417 7.45 7.77 -1.93
CA THR A 417 8.55 8.64 -1.44
C THR A 417 7.97 9.93 -0.87
N LYS A 418 8.82 10.81 -0.30
CA LYS A 418 8.34 12.09 0.22
C LYS A 418 7.77 13.00 -0.86
N LYS A 419 8.13 12.76 -2.13
CA LYS A 419 7.66 13.50 -3.30
C LYS A 419 6.51 12.80 -4.02
N GLY A 420 5.93 11.75 -3.43
CA GLY A 420 4.92 10.91 -4.05
C GLY A 420 5.49 9.61 -4.63
N PHE A 421 4.74 8.95 -5.51
CA PHE A 421 5.19 7.71 -6.13
C PHE A 421 6.24 7.95 -7.20
N VAL A 422 7.31 7.15 -7.17
CA VAL A 422 8.31 7.04 -8.24
C VAL A 422 8.58 5.57 -8.51
N SER A 423 8.89 5.22 -9.76
CA SER A 423 9.28 3.85 -10.12
C SER A 423 10.60 3.45 -9.44
N ALA A 424 10.80 2.15 -9.23
CA ALA A 424 12.03 1.57 -8.69
C ALA A 424 13.31 2.11 -9.37
N ALA A 425 13.24 2.33 -10.68
CA ALA A 425 14.33 2.91 -11.49
C ALA A 425 14.76 4.33 -11.08
N CYS A 426 13.84 5.11 -10.52
CA CYS A 426 14.01 6.52 -10.18
C CYS A 426 14.10 6.72 -8.66
N LEU A 427 14.33 5.65 -7.92
CA LEU A 427 14.25 5.63 -6.48
C LEU A 427 15.55 6.17 -5.87
N GLU A 428 15.54 7.44 -5.48
CA GLU A 428 16.65 8.08 -4.73
C GLU A 428 16.48 7.91 -3.21
N GLU A 429 15.25 7.93 -2.74
CA GLU A 429 14.86 7.68 -1.34
C GLU A 429 13.53 6.93 -1.35
N CYS A 430 13.29 6.00 -0.43
CA CYS A 430 11.96 5.40 -0.26
C CYS A 430 11.31 5.90 1.04
N SER A 431 10.05 6.28 0.96
CA SER A 431 9.22 6.49 2.15
C SER A 431 8.80 5.13 2.65
N ILE A 432 9.34 4.75 3.81
CA ILE A 432 8.95 3.50 4.43
C ILE A 432 7.84 3.83 5.44
N PRO A 433 6.64 3.25 5.31
CA PRO A 433 5.58 3.46 6.29
C PRO A 433 6.10 3.16 7.69
N LEU A 434 6.16 4.19 8.54
CA LEU A 434 6.62 4.06 9.92
C LEU A 434 5.51 3.49 10.79
N GLU A 435 5.03 2.27 10.53
CA GLU A 435 4.03 1.66 11.41
C GLU A 435 4.42 0.34 12.05
N SER A 436 3.89 0.18 13.26
CA SER A 436 4.09 -0.93 14.18
C SER A 436 2.95 -1.91 13.92
N ILE A 437 3.30 -3.19 13.83
CA ILE A 437 2.29 -4.25 13.75
C ILE A 437 1.65 -4.35 15.14
N TYR A 438 0.58 -3.57 15.38
CA TYR A 438 -0.29 -3.75 16.53
C TYR A 438 -1.11 -5.02 16.31
N LYS A 439 -0.53 -6.18 16.65
CA LYS A 439 -1.21 -7.48 16.50
C LYS A 439 -2.38 -7.57 17.47
N MET A 440 -3.59 -7.75 16.94
CA MET A 440 -4.81 -7.88 17.74
C MET A 440 -5.07 -9.34 18.09
N SER A 441 -4.77 -9.70 19.34
CA SER A 441 -5.12 -10.96 19.99
C SER A 441 -5.41 -10.66 21.45
N ASN A 442 -6.39 -11.36 22.05
CA ASN A 442 -6.75 -11.16 23.46
C ASN A 442 -5.52 -11.31 24.38
N GLU A 443 -4.64 -12.27 24.10
CA GLU A 443 -3.45 -12.55 24.90
C GLU A 443 -2.38 -11.47 24.72
N LEU A 444 -2.18 -11.00 23.48
CA LEU A 444 -1.21 -9.94 23.17
C LEU A 444 -1.64 -8.59 23.76
N VAL A 445 -2.92 -8.24 23.61
CA VAL A 445 -3.53 -7.03 24.19
C VAL A 445 -3.42 -7.07 25.71
N THR A 446 -3.75 -8.23 26.32
CA THR A 446 -3.62 -8.40 27.76
C THR A 446 -2.16 -8.22 28.22
N ALA A 447 -1.19 -8.81 27.51
CA ALA A 447 0.22 -8.70 27.85
C ALA A 447 0.72 -7.25 27.85
N ARG A 448 0.39 -6.45 26.81
CA ARG A 448 0.78 -5.03 26.78
C ARG A 448 0.07 -4.18 27.84
N LEU A 449 -1.22 -4.41 28.10
CA LEU A 449 -1.94 -3.70 29.16
C LEU A 449 -1.31 -3.99 30.53
N ILE A 450 -0.93 -5.24 30.80
CA ILE A 450 -0.20 -5.61 32.03
C ILE A 450 1.16 -4.91 32.10
N GLY A 451 1.91 -4.84 30.99
CA GLY A 451 3.17 -4.11 30.93
C GLY A 451 3.03 -2.64 31.33
N HIS A 452 2.00 -1.95 30.81
CA HIS A 452 1.70 -0.56 31.18
C HIS A 452 1.23 -0.44 32.64
N LEU A 453 0.42 -1.37 33.13
CA LEU A 453 -0.05 -1.38 34.52
C LEU A 453 1.08 -1.56 35.54
N LEU A 454 2.12 -2.29 35.17
CA LEU A 454 3.32 -2.45 36.00
C LEU A 454 4.29 -1.26 35.88
N GLY A 455 4.19 -0.45 34.83
CA GLY A 455 4.95 0.78 34.64
C GLY A 455 4.24 2.04 35.16
N ASP A 456 3.32 2.60 34.38
CA ASP A 456 2.66 3.90 34.64
C ASP A 456 1.18 3.80 35.06
N GLY A 457 0.59 2.61 35.05
CA GLY A 457 -0.78 2.39 35.54
C GLY A 457 -0.87 2.26 37.06
N TRP A 458 -2.08 2.06 37.59
CA TRP A 458 -2.33 1.77 39.00
C TRP A 458 -3.61 0.94 39.18
N ILE A 459 -3.70 0.20 40.29
CA ILE A 459 -4.88 -0.58 40.66
C ILE A 459 -5.22 -0.25 42.10
N THR A 460 -6.46 0.15 42.35
CA THR A 460 -6.96 0.51 43.69
C THR A 460 -8.21 -0.29 43.99
N GLN A 461 -8.34 -0.78 45.22
CA GLN A 461 -9.54 -1.46 45.68
C GLN A 461 -10.44 -0.47 46.43
N ASN A 462 -11.71 -0.43 46.04
CA ASN A 462 -12.74 0.42 46.63
C ASN A 462 -13.73 -0.48 47.37
N GLY A 463 -13.52 -0.71 48.66
CA GLY A 463 -14.33 -1.65 49.45
C GLY A 463 -14.04 -3.13 49.16
N VAL A 464 -14.93 -4.04 49.59
CA VAL A 464 -14.62 -5.48 49.65
C VAL A 464 -14.61 -6.17 48.28
N ARG A 465 -15.50 -5.76 47.36
CA ARG A 465 -15.68 -6.44 46.05
C ARG A 465 -15.48 -5.54 44.83
N SER A 466 -15.21 -4.26 45.01
CA SER A 466 -15.07 -3.31 43.90
C SER A 466 -13.69 -2.67 43.87
N GLY A 467 -13.28 -2.17 42.71
CA GLY A 467 -11.97 -1.59 42.52
C GLY A 467 -11.87 -0.92 41.16
N THR A 468 -10.81 -0.15 41.00
CA THR A 468 -10.56 0.67 39.83
C THR A 468 -9.17 0.38 39.30
N VAL A 469 -9.09 0.25 37.98
CA VAL A 469 -7.82 0.20 37.24
C VAL A 469 -7.64 1.55 36.58
N GLY A 470 -6.51 2.20 36.83
CA GLY A 470 -6.16 3.48 36.24
C GLY A 470 -4.95 3.40 35.33
N PHE A 471 -4.97 4.22 34.30
CA PHE A 471 -3.90 4.35 33.31
C PHE A 471 -3.50 5.82 33.24
N SER A 472 -2.19 6.07 33.25
CA SER A 472 -1.61 7.41 33.11
C SER A 472 -0.72 7.46 31.88
N GLY A 473 -0.62 8.62 31.23
CA GLY A 473 0.20 8.80 30.03
C GLY A 473 -0.10 10.10 29.29
N ARG A 474 0.40 10.22 28.06
CA ARG A 474 -0.01 11.31 27.14
C ARG A 474 -1.40 11.04 26.59
N LYS A 475 -2.10 12.08 26.18
CA LYS A 475 -3.48 11.99 25.69
C LYS A 475 -3.61 11.00 24.51
N GLU A 476 -2.71 11.05 23.53
CA GLU A 476 -2.78 10.13 22.38
C GLU A 476 -2.50 8.67 22.77
N ASP A 477 -1.59 8.44 23.72
CA ASP A 477 -1.22 7.10 24.18
C ASP A 477 -2.37 6.45 24.97
N LEU A 478 -3.09 7.23 25.78
CA LEU A 478 -4.28 6.76 26.49
C LEU A 478 -5.43 6.39 25.56
N MET A 479 -5.53 7.03 24.38
CA MET A 479 -6.53 6.63 23.38
C MET A 479 -6.26 5.22 22.83
N LYS A 480 -4.98 4.84 22.65
CA LYS A 480 -4.61 3.46 22.24
C LYS A 480 -4.96 2.44 23.34
N ILE A 481 -4.67 2.78 24.59
CA ILE A 481 -5.06 1.93 25.74
C ILE A 481 -6.59 1.80 25.81
N LYS A 482 -7.34 2.88 25.54
CA LYS A 482 -8.80 2.87 25.53
C LYS A 482 -9.37 1.94 24.46
N GLN A 483 -8.74 1.90 23.28
CA GLN A 483 -9.08 0.95 22.22
C GLN A 483 -8.80 -0.50 22.65
N ASP A 484 -7.65 -0.77 23.25
CA ASP A 484 -7.29 -2.11 23.75
C ASP A 484 -8.23 -2.59 24.87
N LEU A 485 -8.64 -1.69 25.77
CA LEU A 485 -9.64 -1.98 26.80
C LEU A 485 -11.00 -2.31 26.18
N PHE A 486 -11.44 -1.50 25.21
CA PHE A 486 -12.69 -1.74 24.49
C PHE A 486 -12.66 -3.08 23.74
N TYR A 487 -11.53 -3.42 23.11
CA TYR A 487 -11.32 -4.70 22.43
C TYR A 487 -11.48 -5.90 23.37
N LEU A 488 -11.00 -5.79 24.61
CA LEU A 488 -11.20 -6.82 25.65
C LEU A 488 -12.61 -6.78 26.30
N GLY A 489 -13.51 -5.91 25.83
CA GLY A 489 -14.87 -5.77 26.34
C GLY A 489 -14.99 -4.92 27.61
N PHE A 490 -13.98 -4.10 27.93
CA PHE A 490 -13.99 -3.22 29.10
C PHE A 490 -14.36 -1.79 28.75
N SER A 491 -15.25 -1.20 29.54
CA SER A 491 -15.55 0.23 29.51
C SER A 491 -14.47 1.03 30.25
N SER A 492 -14.11 2.19 29.70
CA SER A 492 -13.23 3.17 30.34
C SER A 492 -13.89 4.55 30.43
N SER A 493 -13.41 5.37 31.37
CA SER A 493 -13.79 6.77 31.48
C SER A 493 -13.31 7.59 30.26
N ASN A 494 -13.67 8.87 30.24
CA ASN A 494 -12.99 9.84 29.40
C ASN A 494 -11.57 10.09 29.92
N VAL A 495 -10.71 10.61 29.05
CA VAL A 495 -9.35 10.98 29.42
C VAL A 495 -9.40 12.33 30.13
N HIS A 496 -8.94 12.36 31.38
CA HIS A 496 -8.95 13.54 32.24
C HIS A 496 -7.54 14.13 32.32
N LYS A 497 -7.44 15.47 32.30
CA LYS A 497 -6.19 16.18 32.55
C LYS A 497 -5.92 16.18 34.06
N ILE A 498 -4.70 15.86 34.46
CA ILE A 498 -4.20 15.98 35.82
C ILE A 498 -3.14 17.06 35.84
N GLU A 499 -3.24 17.99 36.77
CA GLU A 499 -2.18 18.96 37.07
C GLU A 499 -1.52 18.53 38.38
N SER A 500 -0.19 18.47 38.38
CA SER A 500 0.59 18.08 39.55
C SER A 500 1.66 19.12 39.82
N ILE A 501 1.81 19.53 41.07
CA ILE A 501 2.90 20.38 41.54
C ILE A 501 3.76 19.51 42.44
N SER A 502 5.05 19.40 42.10
CA SER A 502 6.03 18.61 42.86
C SER A 502 7.19 19.48 43.28
N PHE A 503 7.61 19.37 44.54
CA PHE A 503 8.78 20.08 45.03
C PHE A 503 9.99 19.15 45.11
N ILE A 504 11.02 19.49 44.34
CA ILE A 504 12.31 18.78 44.27
C ILE A 504 13.35 19.62 45.00
N ASN A 505 13.98 19.08 46.04
CA ASN A 505 15.16 19.72 46.63
C ASN A 505 16.39 19.40 45.77
N SER A 506 16.84 20.39 44.99
CA SER A 506 18.12 20.36 44.28
C SER A 506 19.24 20.80 45.22
N ILE A 507 20.37 20.10 45.18
CA ILE A 507 21.58 20.45 45.95
C ILE A 507 22.15 21.79 45.47
N ASP A 508 22.01 22.10 44.18
CA ASP A 508 22.61 23.29 43.55
C ASP A 508 21.63 24.48 43.44
N SER A 509 20.32 24.25 43.62
CA SER A 509 19.28 25.24 43.26
C SER A 509 18.19 25.44 44.32
N GLY A 510 18.28 24.76 45.47
CA GLY A 510 17.25 24.81 46.51
C GLY A 510 15.96 24.05 46.12
N MET A 511 14.84 24.42 46.75
CA MET A 511 13.54 23.77 46.54
C MET A 511 12.92 24.24 45.21
N LEU A 512 13.01 23.40 44.18
CA LEU A 512 12.44 23.65 42.86
C LEU A 512 10.99 23.17 42.81
N GLU A 513 10.08 24.09 42.51
CA GLU A 513 8.71 23.76 42.15
C GLU A 513 8.66 23.30 40.68
N VAL A 514 8.23 22.06 40.48
CA VAL A 514 8.03 21.45 39.17
C VAL A 514 6.55 21.23 38.99
N SER A 515 5.93 22.08 38.17
CA SER A 515 4.57 21.84 37.69
C SER A 515 4.61 20.91 36.48
N GLY A 516 3.75 19.90 36.52
CA GLY A 516 3.61 18.90 35.48
C GLY A 516 2.14 18.75 35.11
N THR A 517 1.87 18.63 33.82
CA THR A 517 0.55 18.29 33.29
C THR A 517 0.59 16.88 32.72
N GLY A 518 -0.26 16.00 33.25
CA GLY A 518 -0.44 14.62 32.83
C GLY A 518 -1.88 14.34 32.41
N TYR A 519 -2.13 13.16 31.87
CA TYR A 519 -3.49 12.68 31.61
C TYR A 519 -3.68 11.32 32.26
N SER A 520 -4.92 11.02 32.64
CA SER A 520 -5.31 9.71 33.13
C SER A 520 -6.70 9.29 32.68
N MET A 521 -6.99 8.01 32.81
CA MET A 521 -8.32 7.45 32.69
C MET A 521 -8.46 6.23 33.60
N THR A 522 -9.70 5.84 33.88
CA THR A 522 -10.02 4.67 34.70
C THR A 522 -10.89 3.67 33.93
N SER A 523 -10.89 2.43 34.38
CA SER A 523 -11.68 1.33 33.82
C SER A 523 -12.57 0.70 34.89
N SER A 524 -13.62 0.01 34.44
CA SER A 524 -14.64 -0.61 35.29
C SER A 524 -14.14 -1.65 36.28
N THR A 525 -14.99 -1.98 37.26
CA THR A 525 -14.77 -3.07 38.23
C THR A 525 -14.52 -4.43 37.55
N ASN A 526 -15.11 -4.67 36.38
CA ASN A 526 -14.87 -5.91 35.62
C ASN A 526 -13.42 -6.00 35.14
N CYS A 527 -12.86 -4.88 34.68
CA CYS A 527 -11.45 -4.76 34.33
C CYS A 527 -10.55 -4.97 35.56
N PHE A 528 -10.94 -4.41 36.71
CA PHE A 528 -10.27 -4.66 37.99
C PHE A 528 -10.22 -6.16 38.34
N HIS A 529 -11.35 -6.88 38.27
CA HIS A 529 -11.38 -8.32 38.52
C HIS A 529 -10.57 -9.10 37.50
N TYR A 530 -10.61 -8.71 36.22
CA TYR A 530 -9.83 -9.36 35.18
C TYR A 530 -8.33 -9.33 35.50
N PHE A 531 -7.79 -8.17 35.88
CA PHE A 531 -6.36 -8.06 36.17
C PHE A 531 -5.95 -8.60 37.55
N THR A 532 -6.79 -8.45 38.57
CA THR A 532 -6.43 -8.85 39.95
C THR A 532 -6.75 -10.30 40.26
N LYS A 533 -7.85 -10.87 39.75
CA LYS A 533 -8.23 -12.27 40.05
C LYS A 533 -7.63 -13.27 39.07
N LYS A 534 -7.55 -12.92 37.79
CA LYS A 534 -7.03 -13.83 36.75
C LYS A 534 -5.50 -13.80 36.66
N TYR A 535 -4.90 -12.62 36.82
CA TYR A 535 -3.46 -12.42 36.63
C TYR A 535 -2.72 -11.96 37.89
N TYR A 536 -3.42 -11.84 39.03
CA TYR A 536 -2.84 -11.55 40.33
C TYR A 536 -1.97 -10.28 40.38
N LEU A 537 -2.36 -9.24 39.62
CA LEU A 537 -1.65 -7.98 39.64
C LEU A 537 -1.74 -7.26 41.01
N PRO A 538 -0.66 -6.59 41.45
CA PRO A 538 -0.60 -5.98 42.77
C PRO A 538 -1.59 -4.82 42.90
N ILE A 539 -2.31 -4.79 44.03
CA ILE A 539 -3.23 -3.71 44.40
C ILE A 539 -2.49 -2.68 45.26
N GLY A 540 -2.65 -1.40 44.93
CA GLY A 540 -2.02 -0.29 45.64
C GLY A 540 -0.62 0.04 45.15
N ARG A 541 0.22 0.60 46.03
CA ARG A 541 1.55 1.11 45.67
C ARG A 541 2.51 -0.06 45.38
N ARG A 542 2.83 -0.29 44.09
CA ARG A 542 3.73 -1.37 43.63
C ARG A 542 5.02 -1.52 44.43
N VAL A 543 5.67 -0.42 44.79
CA VAL A 543 6.91 -0.39 45.61
C VAL A 543 6.78 -1.09 46.98
N LEU A 544 5.57 -1.25 47.51
CA LEU A 544 5.25 -1.91 48.79
C LEU A 544 4.69 -3.35 48.64
N GLN A 545 4.36 -3.80 47.42
CA GLN A 545 3.66 -5.07 47.18
C GLN A 545 4.57 -6.19 46.66
N LYS A 546 4.38 -7.44 47.08
CA LYS A 546 5.07 -8.56 46.42
C LYS A 546 4.35 -8.89 45.11
N PHE A 547 5.09 -9.00 44.01
CA PHE A 547 4.54 -9.45 42.73
C PHE A 547 5.62 -10.03 41.84
N LEU A 548 5.20 -10.80 40.84
CA LEU A 548 6.02 -11.40 39.80
C LEU A 548 5.32 -11.21 38.44
N ILE A 549 6.01 -11.50 37.35
CA ILE A 549 5.43 -11.50 36.02
C ILE A 549 4.45 -12.70 35.90
N PRO A 550 3.21 -12.48 35.45
CA PRO A 550 2.24 -13.56 35.27
C PRO A 550 2.77 -14.73 34.42
N LEU A 551 2.45 -15.95 34.84
CA LEU A 551 2.96 -17.18 34.22
C LEU A 551 2.64 -17.29 32.72
N PHE A 552 1.49 -16.78 32.27
CA PHE A 552 1.12 -16.80 30.85
C PHE A 552 2.06 -15.94 29.99
N ILE A 553 2.69 -14.91 30.57
CA ILE A 553 3.72 -14.11 29.88
C ILE A 553 5.04 -14.87 29.91
N MET A 554 5.44 -15.37 31.09
CA MET A 554 6.69 -16.12 31.25
C MET A 554 6.77 -17.37 30.35
N LYS A 555 5.65 -18.10 30.22
CA LYS A 555 5.53 -19.30 29.38
C LYS A 555 4.92 -19.04 28.00
N GLY A 556 4.53 -17.80 27.71
CA GLY A 556 3.86 -17.43 26.47
C GLY A 556 4.79 -17.46 25.25
N SER A 557 4.20 -17.24 24.07
CA SER A 557 4.97 -17.11 22.83
C SER A 557 5.95 -15.93 22.90
N LEU A 558 6.93 -15.93 21.99
CA LEU A 558 7.84 -14.79 21.87
C LEU A 558 7.09 -13.48 21.61
N GLU A 559 5.93 -13.49 20.94
CA GLU A 559 5.12 -12.29 20.77
C GLU A 559 4.48 -11.79 22.07
N ILE A 560 3.95 -12.67 22.90
CA ILE A 560 3.38 -12.30 24.21
C ILE A 560 4.45 -11.63 25.06
N LYS A 561 5.64 -12.23 25.12
CA LYS A 561 6.79 -11.69 25.84
C LYS A 561 7.17 -10.31 25.30
N SER A 562 7.18 -10.17 23.97
CA SER A 562 7.54 -8.93 23.32
C SER A 562 6.56 -7.79 23.60
N GLU A 563 5.25 -8.04 23.53
CA GLU A 563 4.23 -7.02 23.76
C GLU A 563 4.21 -6.54 25.22
N PHE A 564 4.40 -7.46 26.17
CA PHE A 564 4.59 -7.10 27.57
C PHE A 564 5.80 -6.19 27.77
N LEU A 565 6.97 -6.60 27.27
CA LEU A 565 8.21 -5.83 27.42
C LEU A 565 8.12 -4.48 26.70
N ALA A 566 7.47 -4.41 25.54
CA ALA A 566 7.36 -3.18 24.77
C ALA A 566 6.51 -2.13 25.48
N ALA A 567 5.42 -2.53 26.15
CA ALA A 567 4.63 -1.64 26.98
C ALA A 567 5.37 -1.22 28.25
N LEU A 568 6.06 -2.15 28.91
CA LEU A 568 6.88 -1.82 30.08
C LEU A 568 8.00 -0.82 29.73
N MET A 569 8.67 -1.00 28.59
CA MET A 569 9.63 -0.04 28.04
C MET A 569 8.97 1.29 27.66
N GLY A 570 7.73 1.25 27.17
CA GLY A 570 6.91 2.42 26.89
C GLY A 570 6.77 3.33 28.10
N SER A 571 6.43 2.73 29.25
CA SER A 571 6.33 3.43 30.54
C SER A 571 7.71 3.82 31.09
N ASP A 572 8.51 2.84 31.51
CA ASP A 572 9.71 3.05 32.32
C ASP A 572 11.02 3.15 31.53
N GLY A 573 11.00 2.78 30.25
CA GLY A 573 12.18 2.77 29.39
C GLY A 573 12.62 4.16 28.95
N VAL A 574 13.92 4.40 28.88
CA VAL A 574 14.46 5.67 28.35
C VAL A 574 14.28 5.74 26.83
N LYS A 575 14.06 6.95 26.32
CA LYS A 575 14.03 7.18 24.87
C LYS A 575 15.37 6.83 24.23
N ILE A 576 15.33 6.26 23.04
CA ILE A 576 16.53 5.96 22.25
C ILE A 576 17.24 7.26 21.88
N ARG A 577 18.56 7.27 22.04
CA ARG A 577 19.45 8.33 21.57
C ARG A 577 20.57 7.69 20.74
N ILE A 578 20.94 8.33 19.63
CA ILE A 578 22.03 7.90 18.76
C ILE A 578 23.05 9.04 18.73
N LYS A 579 24.31 8.73 19.08
CA LYS A 579 25.42 9.68 19.07
C LYS A 579 26.54 9.12 18.20
N ASN A 580 27.03 9.90 17.24
CA ASN A 580 28.08 9.48 16.29
C ASN A 580 27.81 8.10 15.67
N LYS A 581 26.58 7.89 15.17
CA LYS A 581 26.10 6.62 14.57
C LYS A 581 26.05 5.40 15.50
N ASN A 582 26.26 5.57 16.81
CA ASN A 582 26.16 4.49 17.79
C ASN A 582 24.97 4.74 18.75
N PRO A 583 24.16 3.72 19.05
CA PRO A 583 23.09 3.86 20.02
C PRO A 583 23.65 3.97 21.44
N GLU A 584 23.08 4.86 22.23
CA GLU A 584 23.31 4.89 23.68
C GLU A 584 22.66 3.68 24.35
N VAL A 585 23.15 3.33 25.55
CA VAL A 585 22.60 2.24 26.36
C VAL A 585 21.13 2.52 26.68
N ILE A 586 20.25 1.60 26.29
CA ILE A 586 18.82 1.67 26.62
C ILE A 586 18.64 1.13 28.04
N ARG A 587 17.97 1.91 28.87
CA ARG A 587 17.72 1.59 30.28
C ARG A 587 16.24 1.52 30.59
N LEU A 588 15.90 0.62 31.51
CA LEU A 588 14.67 0.68 32.31
C LEU A 588 15.04 0.54 33.78
N SER A 589 14.18 0.99 34.69
CA SER A 589 14.42 0.80 36.12
C SER A 589 13.14 0.75 36.92
N PHE A 590 13.15 -0.03 38.01
CA PHE A 590 12.09 0.01 39.00
C PHE A 590 12.68 0.12 40.41
N SER A 591 11.84 0.48 41.39
CA SER A 591 12.23 0.57 42.79
C SER A 591 11.36 -0.28 43.69
N LYS A 592 11.95 -0.83 44.75
CA LYS A 592 11.28 -1.59 45.80
C LYS A 592 11.78 -1.18 47.18
N ILE A 593 10.98 -1.34 48.22
CA ILE A 593 11.49 -1.20 49.60
C ILE A 593 12.51 -2.29 49.92
N GLU A 594 13.48 -1.98 50.77
CA GLU A 594 14.57 -2.90 51.15
C GLU A 594 14.04 -4.23 51.71
N GLN A 595 12.92 -4.22 52.43
CA GLN A 595 12.30 -5.45 52.97
C GLN A 595 11.82 -6.43 51.90
N LEU A 596 11.68 -5.99 50.65
CA LEU A 596 11.20 -6.81 49.53
C LEU A 596 12.30 -7.12 48.51
N ASN A 597 13.58 -7.01 48.90
CA ASN A 597 14.72 -7.21 48.02
C ASN A 597 14.72 -8.59 47.34
N ASP A 598 14.38 -9.67 48.05
CA ASP A 598 14.38 -11.01 47.47
C ASP A 598 13.32 -11.17 46.37
N ASN A 599 12.10 -10.67 46.62
CA ASN A 599 11.05 -10.64 45.58
C ASN A 599 11.45 -9.70 44.42
N ALA A 600 12.13 -8.58 44.70
CA ALA A 600 12.61 -7.68 43.67
C ALA A 600 13.70 -8.32 42.78
N LYS A 601 14.61 -9.11 43.36
CA LYS A 601 15.61 -9.89 42.61
C LYS A 601 14.95 -10.96 41.75
N GLU A 602 13.96 -11.66 42.27
CA GLU A 602 13.20 -12.68 41.50
C GLU A 602 12.46 -12.03 40.31
N TYR A 603 11.76 -10.92 40.54
CA TYR A 603 11.13 -10.14 39.47
C TYR A 603 12.16 -9.63 38.45
N ALA A 604 13.32 -9.17 38.90
CA ALA A 604 14.40 -8.73 38.01
C ALA A 604 14.94 -9.88 37.15
N GLN A 605 15.12 -11.07 37.72
CA GLN A 605 15.52 -12.27 36.97
C GLN A 605 14.49 -12.66 35.91
N GLN A 606 13.19 -12.53 36.20
CA GLN A 606 12.14 -12.77 35.21
C GLN A 606 12.23 -11.78 34.05
N ILE A 607 12.49 -10.49 34.30
CA ILE A 607 12.73 -9.50 33.23
C ILE A 607 13.93 -9.92 32.38
N ILE A 608 15.07 -10.27 33.01
CA ILE A 608 16.27 -10.74 32.29
C ILE A 608 15.94 -11.96 31.43
N GLN A 609 15.19 -12.92 31.96
CA GLN A 609 14.77 -14.12 31.22
C GLN A 609 13.94 -13.76 29.99
N LEU A 610 12.96 -12.86 30.09
CA LEU A 610 12.13 -12.46 28.96
C LEU A 610 12.94 -11.81 27.82
N PHE A 611 13.92 -10.96 28.16
CA PHE A 611 14.83 -10.38 27.17
C PHE A 611 15.76 -11.44 26.56
N ASN A 612 16.30 -12.35 27.36
CA ASN A 612 17.15 -13.45 26.90
C ASN A 612 16.42 -14.41 25.97
N ASP A 613 15.14 -14.70 26.21
CA ASP A 613 14.29 -15.51 25.31
C ASP A 613 14.19 -14.90 23.91
N LEU A 614 14.24 -13.56 23.81
CA LEU A 614 14.26 -12.82 22.55
C LEU A 614 15.68 -12.66 21.94
N LYS A 615 16.68 -13.19 22.65
CA LYS A 615 18.12 -13.09 22.42
C LYS A 615 18.63 -11.65 22.48
N ILE A 616 18.20 -10.91 23.51
CA ILE A 616 18.62 -9.52 23.76
C ILE A 616 19.43 -9.49 25.05
N ASP A 617 20.72 -9.21 24.93
CA ASP A 617 21.62 -9.14 26.08
C ASP A 617 21.27 -7.95 26.98
N ILE A 618 20.97 -8.26 28.23
CA ILE A 618 20.62 -7.29 29.25
C ILE A 618 21.27 -7.70 30.57
N LYS A 619 21.66 -6.71 31.37
CA LYS A 619 22.11 -6.89 32.75
C LYS A 619 21.43 -5.89 33.65
N TYR A 620 21.38 -6.14 34.95
CA TYR A 620 20.92 -5.15 35.91
C TYR A 620 21.95 -4.92 37.01
N ASN A 621 21.90 -3.73 37.58
CA ASN A 621 22.66 -3.33 38.75
C ASN A 621 21.70 -2.81 39.82
N ILE A 622 22.01 -3.06 41.08
CA ILE A 622 21.24 -2.54 42.22
C ILE A 622 21.93 -1.27 42.71
N LYS A 623 21.16 -0.19 42.87
CA LYS A 623 21.61 1.08 43.44
C LYS A 623 20.78 1.44 44.67
N PRO A 624 21.34 2.15 45.66
CA PRO A 624 20.54 2.79 46.70
C PRO A 624 19.47 3.68 46.05
N GLY A 625 18.23 3.52 46.49
CA GLY A 625 17.10 4.34 46.05
C GLY A 625 16.85 5.52 46.99
N ASN A 626 15.63 6.02 46.98
CA ASN A 626 15.22 7.17 47.77
C ASN A 626 14.61 6.74 49.12
N ILE A 627 14.66 7.67 50.09
CA ILE A 627 13.84 7.60 51.30
C ILE A 627 12.44 8.11 50.96
N ARG A 628 11.43 7.29 51.20
CA ARG A 628 10.03 7.64 50.89
C ARG A 628 9.52 8.66 51.90
N LYS A 629 9.07 9.82 51.40
CA LYS A 629 8.55 10.92 52.24
C LYS A 629 7.34 10.53 53.10
N THR A 630 6.56 9.52 52.69
CA THR A 630 5.29 9.17 53.35
C THR A 630 5.44 8.24 54.55
N ASP A 631 6.46 7.39 54.56
CA ASP A 631 6.60 6.29 55.52
C ASP A 631 8.05 6.11 56.01
N GLY A 632 9.00 6.93 55.55
CA GLY A 632 10.41 6.86 55.93
C GLY A 632 11.16 5.63 55.40
N LEU A 633 10.50 4.76 54.63
CA LEU A 633 11.10 3.51 54.17
C LEU A 633 12.15 3.77 53.08
N LYS A 634 13.30 3.09 53.21
CA LYS A 634 14.37 3.09 52.22
C LYS A 634 14.00 2.19 51.05
N THR A 635 14.32 2.64 49.84
CA THR A 635 14.12 1.87 48.61
C THR A 635 15.44 1.48 47.98
N GLN A 636 15.44 0.38 47.22
CA GLN A 636 16.49 -0.02 46.31
C GLN A 636 16.00 0.12 44.87
N LYS A 637 16.87 0.61 44.00
CA LYS A 637 16.59 0.83 42.58
C LYS A 637 17.33 -0.20 41.74
N PHE A 638 16.58 -0.95 40.94
CA PHE A 638 17.10 -1.91 39.99
C PHE A 638 17.19 -1.23 38.62
N VAL A 639 18.40 -1.10 38.07
CA VAL A 639 18.65 -0.43 36.79
C VAL A 639 19.13 -1.46 35.79
N PHE A 640 18.35 -1.65 34.73
CA PHE A 640 18.67 -2.56 33.64
C PHE A 640 19.38 -1.78 32.54
N ASP A 641 20.50 -2.33 32.04
CA ASP A 641 21.25 -1.84 30.90
C ASP A 641 21.14 -2.87 29.78
N ILE A 642 20.45 -2.52 28.71
CA ILE A 642 20.42 -3.30 27.47
C ILE A 642 21.70 -3.00 26.69
N SER A 643 22.41 -4.05 26.27
CA SER A 643 23.65 -3.92 25.51
C SER A 643 23.42 -3.10 24.23
N ASN A 644 24.27 -2.09 24.02
CA ASN A 644 24.22 -1.23 22.83
C ASN A 644 25.01 -1.80 21.65
N LYS A 645 25.45 -3.07 21.72
CA LYS A 645 26.01 -3.77 20.56
C LYS A 645 24.98 -3.80 19.44
N ASN A 646 25.41 -3.55 18.20
CA ASN A 646 24.53 -3.41 17.03
C ASN A 646 23.49 -4.53 16.90
N TYR A 647 23.89 -5.80 17.11
CA TYR A 647 22.98 -6.94 17.02
C TYR A 647 21.89 -6.95 18.12
N THR A 648 22.29 -6.67 19.36
CA THR A 648 21.37 -6.62 20.51
C THR A 648 20.42 -5.44 20.40
N PHE A 649 20.95 -4.27 20.02
CA PHE A 649 20.14 -3.09 19.75
C PHE A 649 19.16 -3.33 18.61
N TYR A 650 19.60 -3.91 17.49
CA TYR A 650 18.71 -4.29 16.37
C TYR A 650 17.60 -5.23 16.83
N ARG A 651 17.91 -6.27 17.61
CA ARG A 651 16.91 -7.18 18.16
C ARG A 651 15.92 -6.47 19.08
N PHE A 652 16.39 -5.55 19.91
CA PHE A 652 15.52 -4.73 20.75
C PHE A 652 14.53 -3.93 19.89
N VAL A 653 15.01 -3.13 18.93
CA VAL A 653 14.13 -2.27 18.13
C VAL A 653 13.25 -3.05 17.15
N SER A 654 13.69 -4.24 16.70
CA SER A 654 12.93 -5.08 15.76
C SER A 654 11.88 -5.97 16.43
N LYS A 655 12.13 -6.43 17.66
CA LYS A 655 11.24 -7.36 18.36
C LYS A 655 10.38 -6.65 19.39
N ILE A 656 10.99 -5.84 20.25
CA ILE A 656 10.34 -5.22 21.42
C ILE A 656 9.90 -3.79 21.07
N GLY A 657 10.86 -2.87 20.93
CA GLY A 657 10.59 -1.45 20.75
C GLY A 657 9.84 -0.85 21.95
N PHE A 658 8.78 -0.07 21.67
CA PHE A 658 7.94 0.57 22.68
C PHE A 658 6.45 0.46 22.30
N ARG A 659 5.56 0.43 23.30
CA ARG A 659 4.10 0.57 23.15
C ARG A 659 3.59 1.66 24.08
N TYR A 660 2.43 2.23 23.77
CA TYR A 660 1.79 3.28 24.57
C TYR A 660 2.69 4.48 24.89
N HIS A 661 3.64 4.77 24.00
CA HIS A 661 4.43 5.99 24.06
C HIS A 661 4.88 6.38 22.64
N ASN A 662 4.04 7.15 21.94
CA ASN A 662 4.16 7.41 20.51
C ASN A 662 5.55 7.93 20.09
N GLU A 663 6.14 8.85 20.86
CA GLU A 663 7.47 9.40 20.57
C GLU A 663 8.58 8.34 20.65
N LYS A 664 8.63 7.54 21.74
CA LYS A 664 9.62 6.47 21.91
C LYS A 664 9.44 5.40 20.84
N GLU A 665 8.19 5.05 20.54
CA GLU A 665 7.83 4.09 19.49
C GLU A 665 8.29 4.57 18.10
N LEU A 666 8.08 5.85 17.77
CA LEU A 666 8.55 6.46 16.53
C LEU A 666 10.08 6.48 16.44
N LEU A 667 10.77 6.81 17.54
CA LEU A 667 12.24 6.79 17.59
C LEU A 667 12.80 5.38 17.42
N ALA A 668 12.19 4.37 18.04
CA ALA A 668 12.56 2.97 17.83
C ALA A 668 12.31 2.51 16.41
N LYS A 669 11.20 2.92 15.79
CA LYS A 669 10.96 2.65 14.37
C LYS A 669 12.03 3.29 13.50
N LYS A 670 12.31 4.59 13.68
CA LYS A 670 13.39 5.28 12.94
C LYS A 670 14.73 4.58 13.09
N ALA A 671 15.07 4.14 14.31
CA ALA A 671 16.28 3.37 14.57
C ALA A 671 16.23 1.98 13.90
N LEU A 672 15.11 1.26 13.96
CA LEU A 672 14.93 -0.01 13.27
C LEU A 672 15.08 0.14 11.76
N TYR A 673 14.50 1.18 11.17
CA TYR A 673 14.63 1.48 9.76
C TYR A 673 16.07 1.81 9.40
N TYR A 674 16.77 2.62 10.20
CA TYR A 674 18.20 2.85 10.05
C TYR A 674 19.03 1.55 10.11
N TYR A 675 18.62 0.51 10.84
CA TYR A 675 19.37 -0.76 10.87
C TYR A 675 18.88 -1.80 9.86
N LYS A 676 17.61 -1.72 9.43
CA LYS A 676 17.06 -2.58 8.38
C LYS A 676 17.55 -2.06 7.04
N TYR A 677 17.23 -0.82 6.72
CA TYR A 677 17.39 -0.25 5.40
C TYR A 677 18.43 0.80 5.37
#